data_AF-A0A450WXA3-F1
#
_entry.id   AF-A0A450WXA3-F1
#
_cell.length_a   1.000
_cell.length_b   1.000
_cell.length_c   1.000
_cell.angle_alpha   90.00
_cell.angle_beta   90.00
_cell.angle_gamma   90.00
#
_symmetry.space_group_name_H-M   'P 1'
#
loop_
_entity.id
_entity.type
_entity.pdbx_description
1 polymer ?
#
loop_
_entity_poly.entity_id
_entity_poly.type
_entity_poly.pdbx_seq_one_letter_code
_entity_poly.pdbx_strand_id
1 'polypeptide(L)'
;MNIEKYTICEHDISLASNPQVWSPHSAREMLWFLVEAGYLKDLAGLKVLDMGTGSGIVGILCGLRGAKEVILADYSHAAVEQARENAGLNGVRARAIQSDRFAGLGQDKDWSKDDARYDLIISNPPVQPWLHTDIAHQEERSDVADWNESGADGRLVLDALIGESHDHLSNNGALITSCSTRHGHGKTIALLNRHWKDDWKIIHESEHAIDENYHGPYLPAWQAMQAADNDLRVYQIDARRRRFARQRASDGLDFILTTLKIAGKEIPVRFTQTDRGWRITNAHGKTIEEVGADHPDVSGPALTEHWYYTYYLIEIRKRQEKDALGELPIPSDVYYGIHTERGRRNFAVSRDTIGDWPNYLRCLAMLKKAAALTNTEIGAIEPSVADAICAAAAEVIDGRIAPRHFPVCVLQGGGGVSTHMNINEVLANRANERLTGRKGYDRVHPFDHVNLSQSTNDVVIAGFRLAMHRELMDLIVALRILEDVLEEKTVAYKDTVKLSRTCLQDAVPITLGQEFSAYLAPIRRGIRLLDKYAILCLELPLGATAVGTGLGVSARYRDLIFPHLADVSGLGVLKSSNFFDSLQNGDLFIQISGALKSIATSMSKMATDLRILSSGDDVTVTMAVEGGELNLNVWYSVIAKSLVESCQLIKNAAPIFARRCIAGIEVDETLCREQAENTLAVSSVISAVFGYEKGVEVSRFAGEQGLSIGRAAVELGLLSQSDADDLLDPMTLTDADRSAEAIRRFMAGRKE
;
A
#
# COMPACT_ATOMS: atom_id res chain seq x y z
N MET A 1 42.40 8.82 8.72
CA MET A 1 41.33 7.88 9.11
C MET A 1 41.80 7.05 10.29
N ASN A 2 40.93 6.75 11.25
CA ASN A 2 41.17 5.68 12.22
C ASN A 2 40.84 4.36 11.51
N ILE A 3 41.80 3.45 11.41
CA ILE A 3 41.63 2.15 10.75
C ILE A 3 41.57 1.08 11.84
N GLU A 4 40.49 0.33 11.84
CA GLU A 4 40.27 -0.79 12.75
C GLU A 4 40.37 -2.12 12.00
N LYS A 5 40.92 -3.14 12.66
CA LYS A 5 41.04 -4.49 12.10
C LYS A 5 39.97 -5.41 12.69
N TYR A 6 39.35 -6.18 11.80
CA TYR A 6 38.26 -7.09 12.07
C TYR A 6 38.67 -8.47 11.58
N THR A 7 38.87 -9.43 12.48
CA THR A 7 39.13 -10.82 12.08
C THR A 7 37.80 -11.56 12.02
N ILE A 8 37.45 -12.07 10.84
CA ILE A 8 36.26 -12.90 10.62
C ILE A 8 36.72 -14.24 10.04
N CYS A 9 36.64 -15.28 10.87
CA CYS A 9 37.20 -16.61 10.58
C CYS A 9 38.69 -16.50 10.18
N GLU A 10 39.04 -16.82 8.93
CA GLU A 10 40.43 -16.84 8.42
C GLU A 10 40.85 -15.53 7.72
N HIS A 11 39.99 -14.51 7.68
CA HIS A 11 40.25 -13.25 6.98
C HIS A 11 40.37 -12.07 7.94
N ASP A 12 41.47 -11.31 7.82
CA ASP A 12 41.67 -10.01 8.47
C ASP A 12 41.18 -8.90 7.55
N ILE A 13 40.15 -8.17 7.97
CA ILE A 13 39.54 -7.07 7.23
C ILE A 13 39.89 -5.74 7.90
N SER A 14 40.48 -4.81 7.15
CA SER A 14 40.80 -3.46 7.61
C SER A 14 39.71 -2.48 7.19
N LEU A 15 39.09 -1.78 8.13
CA LEU A 15 38.01 -0.83 7.86
C LEU A 15 38.38 0.54 8.41
N ALA A 16 38.31 1.56 7.57
CA ALA A 16 38.32 2.95 8.01
C ALA A 16 37.01 3.24 8.77
N SER A 17 37.08 4.02 9.86
CA SER A 17 35.90 4.46 10.59
C SER A 17 35.37 5.79 10.05
N ASN A 18 34.05 5.89 9.82
CA ASN A 18 33.35 7.13 9.53
C ASN A 18 32.28 7.31 10.62
N PRO A 19 32.28 8.42 11.39
CA PRO A 19 31.27 8.66 12.44
C PRO A 19 29.84 8.64 11.92
N GLN A 20 29.65 8.92 10.63
CA GLN A 20 28.33 8.92 10.03
C GLN A 20 27.87 7.50 9.68
N VAL A 21 28.78 6.52 9.48
CA VAL A 21 28.42 5.15 9.11
C VAL A 21 28.42 4.21 10.32
N TRP A 22 27.42 3.34 10.40
CA TRP A 22 27.26 2.41 11.50
C TRP A 22 28.44 1.44 11.64
N SER A 23 28.86 1.20 12.89
CA SER A 23 29.95 0.25 13.19
C SER A 23 29.52 -1.20 12.89
N PRO A 24 30.37 -2.02 12.25
CA PRO A 24 29.98 -3.35 11.78
C PRO A 24 29.93 -4.42 12.88
N HIS A 25 29.76 -4.05 14.16
CA HIS A 25 29.75 -4.98 15.29
C HIS A 25 28.68 -6.09 15.13
N SER A 26 27.46 -5.72 14.72
CA SER A 26 26.36 -6.67 14.48
C SER A 26 26.57 -7.56 13.25
N ALA A 27 27.31 -7.08 12.25
CA ALA A 27 27.63 -7.86 11.05
C ALA A 27 28.65 -8.97 11.34
N ARG A 28 29.48 -8.85 12.39
CA ARG A 28 30.49 -9.87 12.75
C ARG A 28 29.85 -11.21 13.12
N GLU A 29 28.82 -11.18 13.97
CA GLU A 29 28.09 -12.39 14.39
C GLU A 29 27.43 -13.06 13.18
N MET A 30 26.79 -12.27 12.33
CA MET A 30 26.18 -12.75 11.09
C MET A 30 27.22 -13.44 10.19
N LEU A 31 28.32 -12.75 9.89
CA LEU A 31 29.33 -13.26 8.97
C LEU A 31 30.03 -14.51 9.52
N TRP A 32 30.27 -14.57 10.84
CA TRP A 32 30.85 -15.74 11.47
C TRP A 32 29.98 -16.99 11.26
N PHE A 33 28.69 -16.93 11.60
CA PHE A 33 27.83 -18.11 11.42
C PHE A 33 27.63 -18.45 9.94
N LEU A 34 27.53 -17.45 9.05
CA LEU A 34 27.36 -17.69 7.61
C LEU A 34 28.56 -18.42 7.00
N VAL A 35 29.77 -18.11 7.48
CA VAL A 35 30.98 -18.83 7.06
C VAL A 35 31.02 -20.24 7.65
N GLU A 36 30.81 -20.38 8.97
CA GLU A 36 30.87 -21.68 9.66
C GLU A 36 29.81 -22.66 9.15
N ALA A 37 28.58 -22.19 8.91
CA ALA A 37 27.50 -23.00 8.37
C ALA A 37 27.63 -23.26 6.85
N GLY A 38 28.65 -22.68 6.20
CA GLY A 38 28.99 -22.93 4.81
C GLY A 38 28.19 -22.13 3.77
N TYR A 39 27.36 -21.17 4.18
CA TYR A 39 26.58 -20.32 3.27
C TYR A 39 27.46 -19.39 2.42
N LEU A 40 28.70 -19.11 2.86
CA LEU A 40 29.68 -18.32 2.10
C LEU A 40 30.90 -19.16 1.65
N LYS A 41 30.79 -20.49 1.57
CA LYS A 41 31.95 -21.37 1.34
C LYS A 41 32.55 -21.28 -0.06
N ASP A 42 31.72 -21.26 -1.10
CA ASP A 42 32.11 -21.25 -2.51
C ASP A 42 31.38 -20.12 -3.24
N LEU A 43 32.04 -18.97 -3.37
CA LEU A 43 31.51 -17.81 -4.07
C LEU A 43 32.15 -17.63 -5.45
N ALA A 44 33.00 -18.57 -5.88
CA ALA A 44 33.71 -18.49 -7.14
C ALA A 44 32.73 -18.40 -8.30
N GLY A 45 32.84 -17.34 -9.11
CA GLY A 45 31.96 -17.14 -10.27
C GLY A 45 30.65 -16.41 -9.98
N LEU A 46 30.27 -16.24 -8.70
CA LEU A 46 29.01 -15.60 -8.31
C LEU A 46 29.08 -14.07 -8.39
N LYS A 47 27.96 -13.46 -8.80
CA LYS A 47 27.70 -12.02 -8.71
C LYS A 47 26.91 -11.72 -7.45
N VAL A 48 27.53 -11.01 -6.51
CA VAL A 48 27.01 -10.77 -5.16
C VAL A 48 26.57 -9.30 -5.01
N LEU A 49 25.39 -9.09 -4.45
CA LEU A 49 24.89 -7.79 -4.02
C LEU A 49 24.85 -7.73 -2.50
N ASP A 50 25.60 -6.81 -1.92
CA ASP A 50 25.51 -6.40 -0.52
C ASP A 50 24.60 -5.16 -0.43
N MET A 51 23.34 -5.36 -0.04
CA MET A 51 22.31 -4.33 0.02
C MET A 51 22.21 -3.74 1.44
N GLY A 52 22.30 -2.41 1.55
CA GLY A 52 22.49 -1.74 2.83
C GLY A 52 23.90 -2.02 3.36
N THR A 53 24.90 -1.84 2.49
CA THR A 53 26.28 -2.28 2.69
C THR A 53 26.97 -1.65 3.90
N GLY A 54 26.56 -0.44 4.33
CA GLY A 54 27.18 0.29 5.43
C GLY A 54 28.69 0.44 5.25
N SER A 55 29.48 -0.22 6.10
CA SER A 55 30.94 -0.19 6.02
C SER A 55 31.54 -1.03 4.88
N GLY A 56 30.73 -1.80 4.15
CA GLY A 56 31.18 -2.70 3.08
C GLY A 56 31.64 -4.08 3.55
N ILE A 57 31.63 -4.37 4.87
CA ILE A 57 32.29 -5.55 5.44
C ILE A 57 31.77 -6.87 4.86
N VAL A 58 30.46 -6.95 4.59
CA VAL A 58 29.79 -8.15 4.08
C VAL A 58 30.24 -8.44 2.64
N GLY A 59 30.12 -7.46 1.74
CA GLY A 59 30.58 -7.60 0.37
C GLY A 59 32.09 -7.79 0.24
N ILE A 60 32.90 -7.13 1.09
CA ILE A 60 34.35 -7.32 1.13
C ILE A 60 34.71 -8.77 1.48
N LEU A 61 34.08 -9.35 2.50
CA LEU A 61 34.30 -10.76 2.84
C LEU A 61 33.90 -11.67 1.67
N CYS A 62 32.79 -11.39 0.99
CA CYS A 62 32.39 -12.16 -0.19
C CYS A 62 33.45 -12.11 -1.31
N GLY A 63 34.03 -10.93 -1.55
CA GLY A 63 35.12 -10.75 -2.50
C GLY A 63 36.39 -11.50 -2.12
N LEU A 64 36.80 -11.45 -0.85
CA LEU A 64 37.95 -12.21 -0.33
C LEU A 64 37.76 -13.73 -0.45
N ARG A 65 36.50 -14.19 -0.41
CA ARG A 65 36.11 -15.60 -0.60
C ARG A 65 35.84 -15.97 -2.07
N GLY A 66 36.20 -15.10 -3.02
CA GLY A 66 36.27 -15.44 -4.45
C GLY A 66 35.09 -15.00 -5.31
N ALA A 67 34.16 -14.18 -4.80
CA ALA A 67 33.07 -13.62 -5.61
C ALA A 67 33.60 -12.95 -6.90
N LYS A 68 33.00 -13.27 -8.05
CA LYS A 68 33.42 -12.76 -9.36
C LYS A 68 33.16 -11.26 -9.49
N GLU A 69 32.02 -10.82 -8.99
CA GLU A 69 31.60 -9.41 -9.00
C GLU A 69 30.89 -9.12 -7.67
N VAL A 70 31.30 -8.04 -7.00
CA VAL A 70 30.69 -7.58 -5.75
C VAL A 70 30.13 -6.18 -5.95
N ILE A 71 28.85 -6.01 -5.68
CA ILE A 71 28.16 -4.73 -5.72
C ILE A 71 27.84 -4.34 -4.27
N LEU A 72 28.31 -3.18 -3.85
CA LEU A 72 28.06 -2.59 -2.54
C LEU A 72 27.01 -1.50 -2.73
N ALA A 73 25.79 -1.72 -2.28
CA ALA A 73 24.68 -0.80 -2.48
C ALA A 73 24.21 -0.20 -1.16
N ASP A 74 24.08 1.11 -1.11
CA ASP A 74 23.52 1.81 0.04
C ASP A 74 22.75 3.05 -0.41
N TYR A 75 21.81 3.50 0.42
CA TYR A 75 21.14 4.78 0.20
C TYR A 75 22.07 5.95 0.60
N SER A 76 22.86 5.76 1.66
CA SER A 76 23.76 6.79 2.20
C SER A 76 25.00 6.96 1.32
N HIS A 77 25.21 8.19 0.84
CA HIS A 77 26.41 8.54 0.07
C HIS A 77 27.70 8.24 0.84
N ALA A 78 27.75 8.58 2.13
CA ALA A 78 28.93 8.36 2.96
C ALA A 78 29.18 6.87 3.26
N ALA A 79 28.13 6.04 3.34
CA ALA A 79 28.29 4.58 3.39
C ALA A 79 28.88 4.04 2.08
N VAL A 80 28.39 4.51 0.93
CA VAL A 80 28.93 4.13 -0.40
C VAL A 80 30.40 4.52 -0.54
N GLU A 81 30.78 5.72 -0.12
CA GLU A 81 32.19 6.17 -0.15
C GLU A 81 33.07 5.35 0.77
N GLN A 82 32.65 5.13 2.02
CA GLN A 82 33.41 4.34 2.99
C GLN A 82 33.54 2.88 2.54
N ALA A 83 32.48 2.27 2.04
CA ALA A 83 32.50 0.90 1.50
C ALA A 83 33.46 0.78 0.30
N ARG A 84 33.51 1.80 -0.58
CA ARG A 84 34.48 1.87 -1.69
C ARG A 84 35.92 1.95 -1.19
N GLU A 85 36.19 2.81 -0.21
CA GLU A 85 37.52 2.94 0.40
C GLU A 85 37.95 1.62 1.07
N ASN A 86 37.06 1.04 1.89
CA ASN A 86 37.31 -0.21 2.58
C ASN A 86 37.53 -1.39 1.63
N ALA A 87 36.82 -1.45 0.50
CA ALA A 87 37.09 -2.46 -0.53
C ALA A 87 38.51 -2.31 -1.09
N GLY A 88 38.95 -1.08 -1.33
CA GLY A 88 40.33 -0.77 -1.74
C GLY A 88 41.38 -1.18 -0.69
N LEU A 89 41.14 -0.89 0.59
CA LEU A 89 42.03 -1.25 1.70
C LEU A 89 42.28 -2.76 1.81
N ASN A 90 41.29 -3.58 1.41
CA ASN A 90 41.35 -5.03 1.48
C ASN A 90 41.67 -5.70 0.12
N GLY A 91 42.00 -4.90 -0.91
CA GLY A 91 42.34 -5.44 -2.24
C GLY A 91 41.16 -6.10 -2.97
N VAL A 92 39.92 -5.82 -2.56
CA VAL A 92 38.71 -6.39 -3.16
C VAL A 92 38.20 -5.47 -4.26
N ARG A 93 38.02 -6.02 -5.47
CA ARG A 93 37.39 -5.28 -6.58
C ARG A 93 35.86 -5.31 -6.41
N ALA A 94 35.30 -4.24 -5.87
CA ALA A 94 33.86 -4.06 -5.72
C ALA A 94 33.37 -2.76 -6.38
N ARG A 95 32.11 -2.75 -6.83
CA ARG A 95 31.43 -1.57 -7.35
C ARG A 95 30.48 -1.02 -6.30
N ALA A 96 30.80 0.14 -5.73
CA ALA A 96 29.93 0.83 -4.78
C ALA A 96 28.94 1.76 -5.50
N ILE A 97 27.64 1.62 -5.23
CA ILE A 97 26.53 2.32 -5.90
C ILE A 97 25.59 2.92 -4.86
N GLN A 98 25.23 4.20 -5.03
CA GLN A 98 24.14 4.79 -4.26
C GLN A 98 22.79 4.39 -4.86
N SER A 99 21.90 3.83 -4.05
CA SER A 99 20.61 3.28 -4.51
C SER A 99 19.54 3.35 -3.41
N ASP A 100 18.36 3.86 -3.76
CA ASP A 100 17.14 3.59 -2.98
C ASP A 100 16.71 2.15 -3.24
N ARG A 101 17.05 1.25 -2.31
CA ARG A 101 16.80 -0.20 -2.43
C ARG A 101 17.32 -0.70 -3.78
N PHE A 102 16.45 -1.19 -4.65
CA PHE A 102 16.83 -1.70 -5.97
C PHE A 102 16.82 -0.64 -7.09
N ALA A 103 16.30 0.57 -6.87
CA ALA A 103 16.03 1.55 -7.92
C ALA A 103 17.30 2.11 -8.59
N GLY A 104 18.38 2.31 -7.84
CA GLY A 104 19.66 2.82 -8.34
C GLY A 104 20.60 1.76 -8.93
N LEU A 105 20.20 0.48 -8.90
CA LEU A 105 20.98 -0.62 -9.48
C LEU A 105 20.74 -0.65 -11.00
N GLY A 106 21.42 0.25 -11.71
CA GLY A 106 21.26 0.58 -13.14
C GLY A 106 20.63 -0.50 -14.03
N GLN A 107 19.51 -0.14 -14.65
CA GLN A 107 18.70 -0.99 -15.55
C GLN A 107 19.31 -1.14 -16.97
N ASP A 108 20.56 -0.73 -17.18
CA ASP A 108 21.18 -0.60 -18.51
C ASP A 108 21.75 -1.92 -19.10
N LYS A 109 21.55 -3.05 -18.43
CA LYS A 109 21.75 -4.37 -19.06
C LYS A 109 20.38 -4.96 -19.35
N ASP A 110 20.25 -5.71 -20.43
CA ASP A 110 19.04 -6.45 -20.78
C ASP A 110 18.63 -7.40 -19.64
N TRP A 111 17.87 -6.89 -18.65
CA TRP A 111 17.45 -7.60 -17.43
C TRP A 111 16.45 -8.72 -17.73
N SER A 112 16.10 -8.90 -19.02
CA SER A 112 15.42 -10.09 -19.50
C SER A 112 16.30 -11.34 -19.41
N LYS A 113 17.63 -11.17 -19.44
CA LYS A 113 18.61 -12.25 -19.31
C LYS A 113 19.01 -12.48 -17.87
N ASP A 114 19.33 -13.73 -17.57
CA ASP A 114 19.64 -14.18 -16.21
C ASP A 114 21.03 -13.73 -15.73
N ASP A 115 21.98 -13.57 -16.65
CA ASP A 115 23.35 -13.11 -16.40
C ASP A 115 23.45 -11.63 -15.95
N ALA A 116 22.39 -10.86 -16.15
CA ALA A 116 22.29 -9.49 -15.65
C ALA A 116 22.00 -9.45 -14.14
N ARG A 117 21.47 -10.53 -13.56
CA ARG A 117 20.95 -10.63 -12.19
C ARG A 117 22.04 -11.03 -11.18
N TYR A 118 21.69 -11.10 -9.90
CA TYR A 118 22.59 -11.46 -8.80
C TYR A 118 22.40 -12.91 -8.39
N ASP A 119 23.49 -13.64 -8.16
CA ASP A 119 23.43 -15.03 -7.68
C ASP A 119 23.24 -15.10 -6.16
N LEU A 120 23.72 -14.07 -5.45
CA LEU A 120 23.51 -13.91 -4.02
C LEU A 120 23.22 -12.44 -3.71
N ILE A 121 22.07 -12.19 -3.09
CA ILE A 121 21.80 -10.93 -2.40
C ILE A 121 21.97 -11.21 -0.91
N ILE A 122 22.80 -10.42 -0.25
CA ILE A 122 23.00 -10.49 1.19
C ILE A 122 22.70 -9.11 1.78
N SER A 123 21.98 -9.09 2.89
CA SER A 123 21.65 -7.85 3.56
C SER A 123 21.47 -8.05 5.05
N ASN A 124 22.08 -7.18 5.83
CA ASN A 124 21.76 -6.94 7.23
C ASN A 124 20.99 -5.61 7.28
N PRO A 125 19.67 -5.61 6.98
CA PRO A 125 18.94 -4.37 6.74
C PRO A 125 18.92 -3.48 8.00
N PRO A 126 18.89 -2.15 7.84
CA PRO A 126 18.72 -1.24 8.96
C PRO A 126 17.41 -1.54 9.68
N VAL A 127 17.47 -1.53 11.02
CA VAL A 127 16.38 -2.01 11.90
C VAL A 127 15.69 -0.89 12.69
N GLN A 128 16.03 0.37 12.41
CA GLN A 128 15.60 1.52 13.22
C GLN A 128 14.44 2.28 12.57
N PRO A 129 13.20 2.14 13.09
CA PRO A 129 12.13 3.04 12.68
C PRO A 129 12.47 4.49 13.01
N TRP A 130 12.18 5.41 12.09
CA TRP A 130 12.05 6.82 12.46
C TRP A 130 10.78 6.97 13.32
N LEU A 131 10.96 6.92 14.64
CA LEU A 131 9.93 7.27 15.59
C LEU A 131 10.30 8.63 16.17
N HIS A 132 9.52 9.65 15.82
CA HIS A 132 9.45 10.91 16.55
C HIS A 132 9.25 10.64 18.04
N THR A 133 10.29 10.83 18.85
CA THR A 133 10.18 11.13 20.29
C THR A 133 11.41 11.91 20.75
N ASP A 134 11.20 13.16 21.18
CA ASP A 134 11.95 13.88 22.23
C ASP A 134 13.38 13.41 22.54
N ILE A 135 14.36 13.94 21.81
CA ILE A 135 15.72 14.12 22.35
C ILE A 135 15.79 15.58 22.82
N ALA A 136 15.98 15.78 24.12
CA ALA A 136 15.87 17.07 24.81
C ALA A 136 16.92 18.14 24.41
N HIS A 137 17.79 17.86 23.43
CA HIS A 137 18.91 18.72 23.06
C HIS A 137 18.95 18.98 21.55
N GLN A 138 18.45 20.17 21.18
CA GLN A 138 18.43 20.69 19.80
C GLN A 138 19.83 20.89 19.20
N GLU A 139 20.86 20.92 20.05
CA GLU A 139 22.28 21.12 19.69
C GLU A 139 22.98 19.83 19.23
N GLU A 140 22.38 18.65 19.48
CA GLU A 140 22.86 17.37 18.95
C GLU A 140 22.42 17.12 17.49
N ARG A 141 21.64 18.05 16.90
CA ARG A 141 21.22 18.02 15.49
C ARG A 141 22.32 18.33 14.47
N SER A 142 23.61 18.30 14.83
CA SER A 142 24.68 18.54 13.86
C SER A 142 24.79 17.39 12.84
N ASP A 143 24.34 17.64 11.61
CA ASP A 143 24.73 16.99 10.34
C ASP A 143 24.45 15.49 10.08
N VAL A 144 23.52 14.82 10.78
CA VAL A 144 23.31 13.35 10.61
C VAL A 144 21.83 12.93 10.50
N ALA A 145 21.02 13.63 9.70
CA ALA A 145 19.59 13.32 9.54
C ALA A 145 19.26 12.21 8.51
N ASP A 146 20.19 11.78 7.65
CA ASP A 146 19.86 10.87 6.52
C ASP A 146 20.07 9.36 6.78
N TRP A 147 20.39 8.96 8.02
CA TRP A 147 21.10 7.69 8.28
C TRP A 147 20.27 6.45 8.62
N ASN A 148 18.94 6.48 8.49
CA ASN A 148 18.12 5.33 8.90
C ASN A 148 16.72 5.31 8.27
N GLU A 149 16.60 5.57 6.96
CA GLU A 149 15.33 5.42 6.25
C GLU A 149 14.91 3.94 6.10
N SER A 150 14.48 3.33 7.21
CA SER A 150 13.80 2.04 7.21
C SER A 150 12.28 2.20 7.42
N GLY A 151 11.75 3.42 7.25
CA GLY A 151 10.34 3.76 7.39
C GLY A 151 9.86 3.84 8.85
N ALA A 152 8.59 4.17 9.06
CA ALA A 152 8.02 4.41 10.39
C ALA A 152 7.99 3.18 11.31
N ASP A 153 8.06 1.97 10.76
CA ASP A 153 8.07 0.70 11.49
C ASP A 153 9.38 -0.09 11.33
N GLY A 154 10.38 0.51 10.69
CA GLY A 154 11.70 -0.07 10.51
C GLY A 154 11.76 -1.15 9.44
N ARG A 155 10.69 -1.35 8.65
CA ARG A 155 10.58 -2.47 7.70
C ARG A 155 10.80 -2.12 6.24
N LEU A 156 10.94 -0.85 5.87
CA LEU A 156 10.98 -0.41 4.47
C LEU A 156 12.01 -1.18 3.61
N VAL A 157 13.22 -1.39 4.15
CA VAL A 157 14.29 -2.11 3.44
C VAL A 157 14.06 -3.62 3.46
N LEU A 158 13.72 -4.21 4.62
CA LEU A 158 13.42 -5.64 4.73
C LEU A 158 12.24 -6.06 3.83
N ASP A 159 11.20 -5.24 3.79
CA ASP A 159 10.01 -5.49 2.98
C ASP A 159 10.31 -5.41 1.49
N ALA A 160 11.16 -4.46 1.08
CA ALA A 160 11.61 -4.38 -0.30
C ALA A 160 12.53 -5.56 -0.66
N LEU A 161 13.44 -5.97 0.23
CA LEU A 161 14.26 -7.16 0.03
C LEU A 161 13.38 -8.39 -0.18
N ILE A 162 12.39 -8.62 0.67
CA ILE A 162 11.50 -9.78 0.54
C ILE A 162 10.58 -9.61 -0.68
N GLY A 163 10.06 -8.42 -0.94
CA GLY A 163 9.07 -8.19 -1.99
C GLY A 163 9.63 -8.15 -3.40
N GLU A 164 10.86 -7.66 -3.56
CA GLU A 164 11.43 -7.26 -4.86
C GLU A 164 12.64 -8.11 -5.27
N SER A 165 13.37 -8.76 -4.35
CA SER A 165 14.60 -9.52 -4.69
C SER A 165 14.38 -10.61 -5.75
N HIS A 166 13.15 -11.10 -5.84
CA HIS A 166 12.69 -11.97 -6.90
C HIS A 166 13.12 -11.51 -8.31
N ASP A 167 13.04 -10.21 -8.56
CA ASP A 167 13.36 -9.57 -9.84
C ASP A 167 14.84 -9.23 -10.00
N HIS A 168 15.63 -9.46 -8.97
CA HIS A 168 17.06 -9.16 -8.95
C HIS A 168 17.91 -10.43 -8.83
N LEU A 169 17.33 -11.57 -8.44
CA LEU A 169 18.03 -12.85 -8.35
C LEU A 169 18.07 -13.60 -9.68
N SER A 170 19.21 -14.23 -9.98
CA SER A 170 19.40 -15.16 -11.10
C SER A 170 18.64 -16.48 -10.86
N ASN A 171 18.64 -17.39 -11.83
CA ASN A 171 18.09 -18.73 -11.66
C ASN A 171 18.89 -19.49 -10.59
N ASN A 172 18.20 -19.97 -9.55
CA ASN A 172 18.84 -20.59 -8.38
C ASN A 172 19.63 -19.61 -7.51
N GLY A 173 19.39 -18.30 -7.67
CA GLY A 173 19.95 -17.29 -6.77
C GLY A 173 19.37 -17.38 -5.35
N ALA A 174 20.08 -16.79 -4.40
CA ALA A 174 19.67 -16.77 -2.99
C ALA A 174 19.62 -15.34 -2.43
N LEU A 175 18.63 -15.08 -1.58
CA LEU A 175 18.62 -13.94 -0.67
C LEU A 175 18.92 -14.44 0.75
N ILE A 176 19.97 -13.90 1.36
CA ILE A 176 20.24 -14.03 2.79
C ILE A 176 19.95 -12.70 3.44
N THR A 177 18.96 -12.67 4.31
CA THR A 177 18.63 -11.46 5.07
C THR A 177 18.26 -11.79 6.49
N SER A 178 18.02 -10.76 7.29
CA SER A 178 17.79 -10.90 8.70
C SER A 178 16.71 -9.99 9.23
N CYS A 179 16.13 -10.43 10.34
CA CYS A 179 15.07 -9.74 11.04
C CYS A 179 15.42 -9.71 12.52
N SER A 180 15.75 -8.52 13.02
CA SER A 180 15.65 -8.22 14.45
C SER A 180 14.20 -8.31 14.91
N THR A 181 13.99 -8.60 16.20
CA THR A 181 12.73 -8.34 16.92
C THR A 181 12.13 -6.94 16.67
N ARG A 182 12.94 -5.93 16.30
CA ARG A 182 12.45 -4.57 15.95
C ARG A 182 11.58 -4.51 14.69
N HIS A 183 11.73 -5.44 13.74
CA HIS A 183 10.87 -5.45 12.55
C HIS A 183 9.49 -6.07 12.86
N GLY A 184 9.45 -7.06 13.76
CA GLY A 184 8.27 -7.89 13.98
C GLY A 184 8.33 -9.16 13.14
N HIS A 185 8.63 -10.27 13.80
CA HIS A 185 8.84 -11.57 13.18
C HIS A 185 7.57 -12.14 12.52
N GLY A 186 6.40 -11.98 13.13
CA GLY A 186 5.13 -12.43 12.58
C GLY A 186 4.79 -11.74 11.26
N LYS A 187 5.08 -10.44 11.15
CA LYS A 187 4.93 -9.68 9.89
C LYS A 187 5.92 -10.15 8.82
N THR A 188 7.17 -10.37 9.20
CA THR A 188 8.21 -10.91 8.30
C THR A 188 7.84 -12.28 7.77
N ILE A 189 7.41 -13.22 8.62
CA ILE A 189 6.92 -14.54 8.20
C ILE A 189 5.71 -14.42 7.28
N ALA A 190 4.74 -13.55 7.60
CA ALA A 190 3.58 -13.34 6.73
C ALA A 190 3.99 -12.84 5.35
N LEU A 191 4.97 -11.93 5.28
CA LEU A 191 5.51 -11.41 4.03
C LEU A 191 6.30 -12.49 3.26
N LEU A 192 7.16 -13.25 3.94
CA LEU A 192 7.87 -14.40 3.34
C LEU A 192 6.89 -15.43 2.79
N ASN A 193 5.84 -15.77 3.53
CA ASN A 193 4.79 -16.67 3.05
C ASN A 193 4.03 -16.09 1.86
N ARG A 194 3.77 -14.78 1.87
CA ARG A 194 3.12 -14.07 0.76
C ARG A 194 3.96 -14.12 -0.51
N HIS A 195 5.26 -13.86 -0.42
CA HIS A 195 6.13 -13.70 -1.60
C HIS A 195 6.87 -14.98 -2.02
N TRP A 196 7.26 -15.83 -1.08
CA TRP A 196 8.16 -16.97 -1.28
C TRP A 196 7.59 -18.32 -0.83
N LYS A 197 6.52 -18.33 -0.03
CA LYS A 197 5.85 -19.57 0.46
C LYS A 197 6.79 -20.57 1.12
N ASP A 198 7.18 -21.66 0.44
CA ASP A 198 8.01 -22.75 0.98
C ASP A 198 9.49 -22.60 0.56
N ASP A 199 9.83 -21.57 -0.24
CA ASP A 199 11.16 -21.31 -0.77
C ASP A 199 12.03 -20.46 0.17
N TRP A 200 11.72 -20.49 1.48
CA TRP A 200 12.50 -19.84 2.52
C TRP A 200 12.62 -20.73 3.76
N LYS A 201 13.70 -20.54 4.51
CA LYS A 201 13.92 -21.21 5.80
C LYS A 201 14.68 -20.32 6.76
N ILE A 202 14.45 -20.53 8.06
CA ILE A 202 15.31 -19.99 9.11
C ILE A 202 16.64 -20.75 9.07
N ILE A 203 17.74 -20.01 8.98
CA ILE A 203 19.09 -20.58 8.94
C ILE A 203 19.85 -20.39 10.25
N HIS A 204 19.48 -19.39 11.04
CA HIS A 204 20.05 -19.13 12.35
C HIS A 204 19.12 -18.26 13.19
N GLU A 205 19.14 -18.47 14.51
CA GLU A 205 18.50 -17.61 15.50
C GLU A 205 19.51 -17.32 16.60
N SER A 206 19.64 -16.06 16.98
CA SER A 206 20.43 -15.66 18.13
C SER A 206 19.58 -14.92 19.15
N GLU A 207 19.71 -15.32 20.42
CA GLU A 207 19.04 -14.70 21.56
C GLU A 207 20.06 -13.89 22.36
N HIS A 208 19.68 -12.69 22.76
CA HIS A 208 20.56 -11.75 23.42
C HIS A 208 19.85 -11.14 24.63
N ALA A 209 20.57 -11.02 25.75
CA ALA A 209 20.07 -10.30 26.91
C ALA A 209 19.93 -8.81 26.58
N ILE A 210 18.93 -8.16 27.16
CA ILE A 210 18.78 -6.70 27.06
C ILE A 210 19.89 -6.03 27.87
N ASP A 211 20.75 -5.29 27.18
CA ASP A 211 21.66 -4.32 27.79
C ASP A 211 20.93 -2.98 27.99
N GLU A 212 20.78 -2.53 29.23
CA GLU A 212 20.07 -1.28 29.56
C GLU A 212 20.74 -0.03 28.98
N ASN A 213 22.07 0.02 28.89
CA ASN A 213 22.79 1.18 28.36
C ASN A 213 22.61 1.32 26.84
N TYR A 214 22.55 0.18 26.14
CA TYR A 214 22.45 0.16 24.68
C TYR A 214 21.00 0.10 24.19
N HIS A 215 20.13 -0.68 24.84
CA HIS A 215 18.75 -0.90 24.42
C HIS A 215 17.73 -0.07 25.19
N GLY A 216 18.06 0.38 26.41
CA GLY A 216 17.15 1.10 27.30
C GLY A 216 16.37 2.24 26.63
N PRO A 217 17.01 3.12 25.84
CA PRO A 217 16.32 4.21 25.13
C PRO A 217 15.24 3.73 24.16
N TYR A 218 15.34 2.50 23.65
CA TYR A 218 14.44 1.96 22.63
C TYR A 218 13.37 1.00 23.18
N LEU A 219 13.53 0.50 24.40
CA LEU A 219 12.61 -0.46 25.03
C LEU A 219 11.15 0.01 25.05
N PRO A 220 10.82 1.28 25.42
CA PRO A 220 9.43 1.74 25.44
C PRO A 220 8.77 1.67 24.05
N ALA A 221 9.50 2.01 23.00
CA ALA A 221 9.00 1.95 21.62
C ALA A 221 8.73 0.50 21.19
N TRP A 222 9.63 -0.44 21.51
CA TRP A 222 9.42 -1.85 21.14
C TRP A 222 8.24 -2.46 21.88
N GLN A 223 8.09 -2.15 23.17
CA GLN A 223 6.95 -2.58 23.97
C GLN A 223 5.65 -1.99 23.41
N ALA A 224 5.62 -0.71 23.05
CA ALA A 224 4.45 -0.09 22.43
C ALA A 224 4.07 -0.74 21.08
N MET A 225 5.06 -1.02 20.22
CA MET A 225 4.84 -1.73 18.95
C MET A 225 4.31 -3.15 19.19
N GLN A 226 4.93 -3.90 20.10
CA GLN A 226 4.52 -5.24 20.51
C GLN A 226 3.09 -5.26 21.08
N ALA A 227 2.71 -4.26 21.88
CA ALA A 227 1.35 -4.13 22.39
C ALA A 227 0.33 -3.86 21.27
N ALA A 228 0.74 -3.15 20.21
CA ALA A 228 -0.10 -2.82 19.08
C ALA A 228 -0.31 -3.99 18.11
N ASP A 229 0.73 -4.78 17.81
CA ASP A 229 0.65 -5.87 16.83
C ASP A 229 0.66 -7.29 17.43
N ASN A 230 0.82 -7.41 18.76
CA ASN A 230 0.94 -8.68 19.49
C ASN A 230 2.15 -9.54 19.09
N ASP A 231 3.14 -8.97 18.41
CA ASP A 231 4.33 -9.70 17.97
C ASP A 231 5.39 -9.70 19.07
N LEU A 232 6.03 -10.83 19.35
CA LEU A 232 6.96 -10.96 20.47
C LEU A 232 8.33 -10.37 20.10
N ARG A 233 8.58 -9.12 20.52
CA ARG A 233 9.77 -8.29 20.29
C ARG A 233 10.72 -8.25 21.49
N VAL A 234 10.18 -8.01 22.68
CA VAL A 234 10.91 -8.09 23.96
C VAL A 234 10.21 -9.15 24.78
N TYR A 235 10.94 -10.18 25.17
CA TYR A 235 10.37 -11.29 25.91
C TYR A 235 11.17 -11.57 27.18
N GLN A 236 10.43 -11.99 28.18
CA GLN A 236 10.94 -12.54 29.41
C GLN A 236 10.99 -14.06 29.32
N ILE A 237 11.92 -14.63 30.08
CA ILE A 237 12.03 -16.07 30.27
C ILE A 237 11.62 -16.40 31.71
N ASP A 238 10.71 -17.37 31.88
CA ASP A 238 10.34 -17.88 33.20
C ASP A 238 11.23 -19.08 33.61
N ALA A 239 11.05 -19.57 34.85
CA ALA A 239 11.79 -20.73 35.35
C ALA A 239 11.60 -22.02 34.53
N ARG A 240 10.59 -22.09 33.65
CA ARG A 240 10.32 -23.21 32.75
C ARG A 240 10.87 -22.97 31.34
N ARG A 241 11.69 -21.92 31.15
CA ARG A 241 12.23 -21.47 29.86
C ARG A 241 11.16 -21.08 28.83
N ARG A 242 9.94 -20.71 29.26
CA ARG A 242 8.92 -20.21 28.34
C ARG A 242 9.22 -18.76 27.99
N ARG A 243 9.16 -18.43 26.70
CA ARG A 243 9.22 -17.05 26.22
C ARG A 243 7.84 -16.41 26.36
N PHE A 244 7.78 -15.27 27.04
CA PHE A 244 6.53 -14.52 27.18
C PHE A 244 6.78 -13.03 27.28
N ALA A 245 5.78 -12.21 27.03
CA ALA A 245 5.83 -10.78 27.32
C ALA A 245 4.65 -10.38 28.18
N ARG A 246 4.91 -9.96 29.42
CA ARG A 246 3.89 -9.38 30.29
C ARG A 246 3.85 -7.86 30.10
N GLN A 247 2.68 -7.33 29.79
CA GLN A 247 2.47 -5.92 29.52
C GLN A 247 1.10 -5.46 29.99
N ARG A 248 0.91 -4.15 30.01
CA ARG A 248 -0.35 -3.52 30.37
C ARG A 248 -0.93 -2.80 29.16
N ALA A 249 -2.17 -3.10 28.80
CA ALA A 249 -2.87 -2.47 27.69
C ALA A 249 -3.28 -1.04 28.05
N SER A 250 -3.65 -0.25 27.02
CA SER A 250 -4.07 1.14 27.18
C SER A 250 -5.35 1.32 27.99
N ASP A 251 -6.17 0.26 28.10
CA ASP A 251 -7.36 0.19 28.96
C ASP A 251 -7.04 -0.16 30.43
N GLY A 252 -5.76 -0.36 30.74
CA GLY A 252 -5.26 -0.65 32.08
C GLY A 252 -5.28 -2.13 32.47
N LEU A 253 -5.71 -3.03 31.59
CA LEU A 253 -5.70 -4.48 31.82
C LEU A 253 -4.33 -5.10 31.51
N ASP A 254 -3.88 -6.02 32.37
CA ASP A 254 -2.66 -6.79 32.10
C ASP A 254 -2.92 -7.84 31.01
N PHE A 255 -1.93 -8.06 30.16
CA PHE A 255 -1.92 -9.14 29.20
C PHE A 255 -0.56 -9.81 29.10
N ILE A 256 -0.56 -11.09 28.74
CA ILE A 256 0.63 -11.90 28.50
C ILE A 256 0.59 -12.42 27.07
N LEU A 257 1.63 -12.12 26.30
CA LEU A 257 1.87 -12.74 25.00
C LEU A 257 2.79 -13.96 25.20
N THR A 258 2.44 -15.12 24.67
CA THR A 258 3.27 -16.33 24.73
C THR A 258 2.83 -17.32 23.65
N THR A 259 3.45 -18.50 23.59
CA THR A 259 3.03 -19.60 22.71
C THR A 259 2.42 -20.75 23.51
N LEU A 260 1.39 -21.39 22.95
CA LEU A 260 0.83 -22.64 23.46
C LEU A 260 1.04 -23.77 22.48
N LYS A 261 1.30 -24.97 22.99
CA LYS A 261 1.45 -26.16 22.17
C LYS A 261 0.08 -26.84 21.99
N ILE A 262 -0.58 -26.57 20.87
CA ILE A 262 -1.88 -27.15 20.52
C ILE A 262 -1.67 -28.17 19.40
N ALA A 263 -2.05 -29.43 19.63
CA ALA A 263 -1.88 -30.53 18.68
C ALA A 263 -0.43 -30.66 18.14
N GLY A 264 0.56 -30.41 19.00
CA GLY A 264 1.98 -30.50 18.67
C GLY A 264 2.56 -29.27 17.96
N LYS A 265 1.75 -28.27 17.59
CA LYS A 265 2.19 -26.99 17.01
C LYS A 265 2.22 -25.90 18.06
N GLU A 266 3.27 -25.09 18.07
CA GLU A 266 3.29 -23.86 18.86
C GLU A 266 2.47 -22.79 18.16
N ILE A 267 1.53 -22.21 18.89
CA ILE A 267 0.61 -21.19 18.40
C ILE A 267 0.77 -19.94 19.27
N PRO A 268 1.01 -18.76 18.70
CA PRO A 268 1.04 -17.52 19.46
C PRO A 268 -0.35 -17.19 20.00
N VAL A 269 -0.41 -16.87 21.29
CA VAL A 269 -1.64 -16.52 22.01
C VAL A 269 -1.44 -15.29 22.88
N ARG A 270 -2.57 -14.64 23.19
CA ARG A 270 -2.66 -13.54 24.15
C ARG A 270 -3.58 -13.94 25.30
N PHE A 271 -3.06 -13.87 26.51
CA PHE A 271 -3.83 -13.96 27.75
C PHE A 271 -4.20 -12.55 28.17
N THR A 272 -5.48 -12.20 28.19
CA THR A 272 -5.96 -10.91 28.70
C THR A 272 -6.62 -11.13 30.07
N GLN A 273 -6.25 -10.32 31.05
CA GLN A 273 -6.81 -10.43 32.40
C GLN A 273 -8.32 -10.17 32.42
N THR A 274 -9.05 -10.95 33.22
CA THR A 274 -10.50 -10.83 33.43
C THR A 274 -10.83 -11.00 34.91
N ASP A 275 -12.06 -10.68 35.31
CA ASP A 275 -12.55 -10.86 36.69
C ASP A 275 -12.50 -12.33 37.17
N ARG A 276 -12.42 -13.30 36.24
CA ARG A 276 -12.44 -14.74 36.54
C ARG A 276 -11.10 -15.46 36.29
N GLY A 277 -10.05 -14.71 35.92
CA GLY A 277 -8.76 -15.27 35.54
C GLY A 277 -8.24 -14.66 34.24
N TRP A 278 -8.03 -15.48 33.21
CA TRP A 278 -7.47 -15.06 31.92
C TRP A 278 -8.31 -15.53 30.73
N ARG A 279 -8.51 -14.64 29.76
CA ARG A 279 -9.05 -14.99 28.44
C ARG A 279 -7.92 -15.21 27.46
N ILE A 280 -7.89 -16.37 26.82
CA ILE A 280 -6.90 -16.73 25.81
C ILE A 280 -7.48 -16.43 24.43
N THR A 281 -6.81 -15.59 23.65
CA THR A 281 -7.13 -15.35 22.24
C THR A 281 -5.98 -15.79 21.34
N ASN A 282 -6.30 -16.21 20.12
CA ASN A 282 -5.29 -16.39 19.08
C ASN A 282 -4.81 -15.03 18.52
N ALA A 283 -3.82 -15.07 17.63
CA ALA A 283 -3.31 -13.87 16.94
C ALA A 283 -4.38 -13.06 16.17
N HIS A 284 -5.53 -13.64 15.86
CA HIS A 284 -6.67 -12.97 15.20
C HIS A 284 -7.71 -12.41 16.18
N GLY A 285 -7.43 -12.44 17.49
CA GLY A 285 -8.34 -11.95 18.53
C GLY A 285 -9.53 -12.88 18.82
N LYS A 286 -9.60 -14.06 18.19
CA LYS A 286 -10.65 -15.05 18.46
C LYS A 286 -10.35 -15.74 19.79
N THR A 287 -11.32 -15.75 20.70
CA THR A 287 -11.24 -16.48 21.97
C THR A 287 -11.09 -17.97 21.72
N ILE A 288 -10.05 -18.55 22.31
CA ILE A 288 -9.80 -19.99 22.35
C ILE A 288 -10.47 -20.57 23.60
N GLU A 289 -10.17 -19.99 24.78
CA GLU A 289 -10.60 -20.50 26.08
C GLU A 289 -10.54 -19.39 27.15
N GLU A 290 -11.26 -19.56 28.26
CA GLU A 290 -11.07 -18.77 29.50
C GLU A 290 -10.60 -19.70 30.62
N VAL A 291 -9.50 -19.34 31.29
CA VAL A 291 -8.84 -20.16 32.32
C VAL A 291 -8.70 -19.40 33.64
N GLY A 292 -8.56 -20.13 34.75
CA GLY A 292 -8.34 -19.54 36.07
C GLY A 292 -6.98 -18.84 36.21
N ALA A 293 -6.80 -18.02 37.24
CA ALA A 293 -5.58 -17.24 37.47
C ALA A 293 -4.30 -18.09 37.62
N ASP A 294 -4.41 -19.28 38.23
CA ASP A 294 -3.31 -20.21 38.51
C ASP A 294 -3.13 -21.29 37.42
N HIS A 295 -3.70 -21.08 36.22
CA HIS A 295 -3.62 -22.08 35.16
C HIS A 295 -2.16 -22.39 34.77
N PRO A 296 -1.77 -23.66 34.57
CA PRO A 296 -0.37 -24.05 34.33
C PRO A 296 0.29 -23.35 33.15
N ASP A 297 -0.50 -22.99 32.14
CA ASP A 297 -0.05 -22.31 30.93
C ASP A 297 0.18 -20.81 31.09
N VAL A 298 -0.26 -20.20 32.19
CA VAL A 298 0.06 -18.81 32.52
C VAL A 298 1.53 -18.72 32.90
N SER A 299 2.25 -17.78 32.27
CA SER A 299 3.69 -17.58 32.48
C SER A 299 4.01 -17.08 33.89
N GLY A 300 5.07 -17.64 34.48
CA GLY A 300 5.53 -17.29 35.83
C GLY A 300 6.23 -15.92 35.91
N PRO A 301 6.91 -15.60 37.03
CA PRO A 301 7.70 -14.37 37.14
C PRO A 301 8.85 -14.36 36.12
N ALA A 302 9.15 -13.18 35.59
CA ALA A 302 10.27 -12.96 34.68
C ALA A 302 11.61 -13.11 35.42
N LEU A 303 12.55 -13.84 34.84
CA LEU A 303 13.92 -13.95 35.35
C LEU A 303 14.85 -12.91 34.70
N THR A 304 14.71 -12.72 33.39
CA THR A 304 15.55 -11.83 32.56
C THR A 304 14.78 -11.42 31.31
N GLU A 305 15.07 -10.24 30.76
CA GLU A 305 14.54 -9.77 29.48
C GLU A 305 15.54 -10.01 28.34
N HIS A 306 15.00 -10.44 27.21
CA HIS A 306 15.77 -10.82 26.02
C HIS A 306 15.15 -10.26 24.76
N TRP A 307 15.98 -10.18 23.72
CA TRP A 307 15.60 -9.96 22.33
C TRP A 307 16.24 -11.03 21.45
N TYR A 308 15.84 -11.12 20.19
CA TYR A 308 16.40 -12.10 19.27
C TYR A 308 16.57 -11.55 17.85
N TYR A 309 17.40 -12.25 17.10
CA TYR A 309 17.69 -12.00 15.71
C TYR A 309 17.46 -13.30 14.93
N THR A 310 16.67 -13.23 13.86
CA THR A 310 16.44 -14.38 12.97
C THR A 310 17.07 -14.10 11.62
N TYR A 311 17.80 -15.07 11.10
CA TYR A 311 18.37 -15.04 9.77
C TYR A 311 17.61 -15.99 8.85
N TYR A 312 17.30 -15.51 7.65
CA TYR A 312 16.55 -16.26 6.63
C TYR A 312 17.42 -16.49 5.41
N LEU A 313 17.29 -17.69 4.85
CA LEU A 313 17.72 -18.00 3.49
C LEU A 313 16.46 -18.20 2.64
N ILE A 314 16.42 -17.49 1.54
CA ILE A 314 15.36 -17.53 0.54
C ILE A 314 16.01 -17.95 -0.77
N GLU A 315 15.55 -19.04 -1.37
CA GLU A 315 16.18 -19.64 -2.56
C GLU A 315 15.20 -19.61 -3.72
N ILE A 316 15.52 -18.90 -4.81
CA ILE A 316 14.61 -18.81 -5.94
C ILE A 316 14.84 -19.97 -6.92
N ARG A 317 13.79 -20.72 -7.25
CA ARG A 317 13.83 -21.67 -8.36
C ARG A 317 13.00 -21.11 -9.50
N LYS A 318 13.60 -20.95 -10.68
CA LYS A 318 12.87 -20.52 -11.87
C LYS A 318 12.75 -21.68 -12.86
N ARG A 319 11.57 -21.84 -13.43
CA ARG A 319 11.30 -22.71 -14.58
C ARG A 319 11.45 -21.89 -15.86
N GLN A 320 11.91 -22.52 -16.93
CA GLN A 320 11.91 -21.89 -18.25
C GLN A 320 10.60 -22.19 -18.96
N GLU A 321 9.97 -21.15 -19.49
CA GLU A 321 8.86 -21.28 -20.44
C GLU A 321 9.24 -20.68 -21.79
N LYS A 322 8.56 -21.13 -22.83
CA LYS A 322 8.78 -20.70 -24.21
C LYS A 322 7.46 -20.34 -24.86
N ASP A 323 7.42 -19.18 -25.51
CA ASP A 323 6.35 -18.76 -26.41
C ASP A 323 6.92 -18.41 -27.79
N ALA A 324 6.08 -17.81 -28.65
CA ALA A 324 6.49 -17.37 -29.98
C ALA A 324 7.52 -16.23 -29.98
N LEU A 325 7.69 -15.50 -28.87
CA LEU A 325 8.65 -14.41 -28.72
C LEU A 325 9.99 -14.87 -28.14
N GLY A 326 10.07 -16.10 -27.64
CA GLY A 326 11.30 -16.70 -27.12
C GLY A 326 11.10 -17.36 -25.76
N GLU A 327 12.21 -17.49 -25.02
CA GLU A 327 12.25 -18.13 -23.70
C GLU A 327 12.35 -17.07 -22.60
N LEU A 328 11.71 -17.35 -21.45
CA LEU A 328 11.77 -16.46 -20.29
C LEU A 328 11.76 -17.28 -18.98
N PRO A 329 12.64 -16.97 -18.01
CA PRO A 329 12.61 -17.62 -16.72
C PRO A 329 11.48 -17.05 -15.87
N ILE A 330 10.72 -17.96 -15.25
CA ILE A 330 9.52 -17.69 -14.46
C ILE A 330 9.64 -18.42 -13.13
N PRO A 331 9.12 -17.88 -12.03
CA PRO A 331 9.26 -18.51 -10.71
C PRO A 331 8.57 -19.88 -10.70
N SER A 332 9.15 -20.89 -10.07
CA SER A 332 8.61 -22.26 -10.14
C SER A 332 7.38 -22.44 -9.24
N ASP A 333 7.24 -21.59 -8.23
CA ASP A 333 6.19 -21.64 -7.23
C ASP A 333 4.92 -20.89 -7.66
N VAL A 334 4.98 -20.03 -8.69
CA VAL A 334 3.80 -19.31 -9.22
C VAL A 334 3.06 -20.08 -10.31
N TYR A 335 1.74 -19.87 -10.41
CA TYR A 335 0.90 -20.49 -11.43
C TYR A 335 0.80 -19.69 -12.74
N TYR A 336 1.17 -18.41 -12.77
CA TYR A 336 1.15 -17.66 -14.02
C TYR A 336 2.30 -18.09 -14.95
N GLY A 337 2.17 -17.81 -16.24
CA GLY A 337 3.12 -18.23 -17.28
C GLY A 337 3.81 -17.06 -17.98
N ILE A 338 4.42 -17.37 -19.12
CA ILE A 338 5.30 -16.44 -19.85
C ILE A 338 4.59 -15.16 -20.32
N HIS A 339 3.32 -15.23 -20.71
CA HIS A 339 2.58 -14.04 -21.15
C HIS A 339 2.34 -13.07 -19.98
N THR A 340 2.03 -13.61 -18.81
CA THR A 340 1.92 -12.80 -17.58
C THR A 340 3.23 -12.17 -17.21
N GLU A 341 4.34 -12.92 -17.25
CA GLU A 341 5.65 -12.39 -16.88
C GLU A 341 6.09 -11.26 -17.82
N ARG A 342 5.83 -11.40 -19.13
CA ARG A 342 6.03 -10.31 -20.10
C ARG A 342 5.13 -9.11 -19.80
N GLY A 343 3.85 -9.34 -19.51
CA GLY A 343 2.91 -8.28 -19.15
C GLY A 343 3.34 -7.52 -17.91
N ARG A 344 3.78 -8.23 -16.87
CA ARG A 344 4.30 -7.65 -15.63
C ARG A 344 5.52 -6.76 -15.89
N ARG A 345 6.49 -7.23 -16.69
CA ARG A 345 7.70 -6.45 -17.05
C ARG A 345 7.39 -5.25 -17.93
N ASN A 346 6.49 -5.40 -18.91
CA ASN A 346 6.16 -4.32 -19.85
C ASN A 346 5.33 -3.20 -19.21
N PHE A 347 4.58 -3.50 -18.15
CA PHE A 347 3.62 -2.57 -17.54
C PHE A 347 3.95 -2.25 -16.08
N ALA A 348 5.23 -2.15 -15.72
CA ALA A 348 5.68 -1.76 -14.38
C ALA A 348 5.50 -0.25 -14.09
N VAL A 349 4.26 0.24 -14.23
CA VAL A 349 3.87 1.66 -14.09
C VAL A 349 3.39 2.00 -12.66
N SER A 350 2.66 1.08 -12.03
CA SER A 350 2.17 1.19 -10.65
C SER A 350 2.51 -0.08 -9.88
N ARG A 351 2.53 0.03 -8.54
CA ARG A 351 2.64 -1.11 -7.63
C ARG A 351 1.32 -1.88 -7.49
N ASP A 352 0.19 -1.27 -7.87
CA ASP A 352 -1.13 -1.90 -7.82
C ASP A 352 -1.26 -2.95 -8.93
N THR A 353 -1.63 -4.16 -8.54
CA THR A 353 -1.77 -5.32 -9.43
C THR A 353 -3.23 -5.76 -9.53
N ILE A 354 -3.54 -6.57 -10.55
CA ILE A 354 -4.84 -7.24 -10.64
C ILE A 354 -5.08 -8.15 -9.42
N GLY A 355 -4.01 -8.67 -8.79
CA GLY A 355 -4.04 -9.37 -7.51
C GLY A 355 -4.75 -8.61 -6.39
N ASP A 356 -4.71 -7.27 -6.43
CA ASP A 356 -5.30 -6.40 -5.42
C ASP A 356 -6.79 -6.13 -5.67
N TRP A 357 -7.37 -6.66 -6.77
CA TRP A 357 -8.76 -6.47 -7.18
C TRP A 357 -9.57 -7.79 -7.09
N PRO A 358 -9.93 -8.24 -5.87
CA PRO A 358 -10.46 -9.59 -5.64
C PRO A 358 -11.81 -9.85 -6.32
N ASN A 359 -12.69 -8.84 -6.40
CA ASN A 359 -13.97 -8.96 -7.09
C ASN A 359 -13.76 -9.18 -8.60
N TYR A 360 -12.76 -8.54 -9.20
CA TYR A 360 -12.47 -8.71 -10.61
C TYR A 360 -11.89 -10.09 -10.92
N LEU A 361 -10.94 -10.56 -10.12
CA LEU A 361 -10.41 -11.93 -10.23
C LEU A 361 -11.50 -13.00 -10.07
N ARG A 362 -12.38 -12.84 -9.08
CA ARG A 362 -13.52 -13.74 -8.86
C ARG A 362 -14.42 -13.79 -10.10
N CYS A 363 -14.78 -12.63 -10.66
CA CYS A 363 -15.62 -12.56 -11.85
C CYS A 363 -14.96 -13.17 -13.08
N LEU A 364 -13.66 -12.91 -13.31
CA LEU A 364 -12.92 -13.56 -14.39
C LEU A 364 -12.90 -15.10 -14.21
N ALA A 365 -12.66 -15.59 -13.00
CA ALA A 365 -12.70 -17.03 -12.73
C ALA A 365 -14.10 -17.65 -12.93
N MET A 366 -15.18 -16.94 -12.56
CA MET A 366 -16.56 -17.37 -12.84
C MET A 366 -16.81 -17.49 -14.34
N LEU A 367 -16.36 -16.51 -15.14
CA LEU A 367 -16.45 -16.56 -16.60
C LEU A 367 -15.70 -17.77 -17.16
N LYS A 368 -14.48 -18.04 -16.68
CA LYS A 368 -13.68 -19.18 -17.12
C LYS A 368 -14.32 -20.52 -16.76
N LYS A 369 -14.91 -20.63 -15.57
CA LYS A 369 -15.68 -21.80 -15.15
C LYS A 369 -16.91 -22.02 -16.04
N ALA A 370 -17.71 -20.98 -16.27
CA ALA A 370 -18.88 -21.05 -17.14
C ALA A 370 -18.51 -21.43 -18.60
N ALA A 371 -17.42 -20.88 -19.12
CA ALA A 371 -16.91 -21.22 -20.44
C ALA A 371 -16.45 -22.68 -20.55
N ALA A 372 -15.76 -23.22 -19.52
CA ALA A 372 -15.37 -24.62 -19.48
C ALA A 372 -16.58 -25.56 -19.48
N LEU A 373 -17.59 -25.29 -18.65
CA LEU A 373 -18.85 -26.05 -18.62
C LEU A 373 -19.56 -26.02 -19.98
N THR A 374 -19.69 -24.83 -20.56
CA THR A 374 -20.34 -24.62 -21.86
C THR A 374 -19.61 -25.37 -22.97
N ASN A 375 -18.28 -25.25 -23.03
CA ASN A 375 -17.46 -25.96 -24.02
C ASN A 375 -17.56 -27.48 -23.85
N THR A 376 -17.74 -27.99 -22.63
CA THR A 376 -17.92 -29.42 -22.37
C THR A 376 -19.25 -29.92 -22.92
N GLU A 377 -20.33 -29.17 -22.68
CA GLU A 377 -21.68 -29.54 -23.12
C GLU A 377 -21.81 -29.56 -24.65
N ILE A 378 -21.11 -28.68 -25.35
CA ILE A 378 -21.06 -28.69 -26.82
C ILE A 378 -20.04 -29.68 -27.40
N GLY A 379 -19.30 -30.40 -26.55
CA GLY A 379 -18.30 -31.39 -26.95
C GLY A 379 -16.99 -30.81 -27.50
N ALA A 380 -16.68 -29.54 -27.18
CA ALA A 380 -15.48 -28.85 -27.66
C ALA A 380 -14.24 -29.07 -26.77
N ILE A 381 -14.42 -29.55 -25.54
CA ILE A 381 -13.34 -29.86 -24.60
C ILE A 381 -13.60 -31.20 -23.89
N GLU A 382 -12.52 -31.92 -23.56
CA GLU A 382 -12.61 -33.18 -22.80
C GLU A 382 -13.19 -32.91 -21.38
N PRO A 383 -14.17 -33.69 -20.89
CA PRO A 383 -14.76 -33.49 -19.57
C PRO A 383 -13.72 -33.43 -18.43
N SER A 384 -12.69 -34.29 -18.44
CA SER A 384 -11.68 -34.28 -17.36
C SER A 384 -10.85 -32.99 -17.33
N VAL A 385 -10.59 -32.38 -18.50
CA VAL A 385 -9.89 -31.09 -18.61
C VAL A 385 -10.79 -29.97 -18.10
N ALA A 386 -12.05 -29.96 -18.50
CA ALA A 386 -13.00 -28.95 -18.03
C ALA A 386 -13.26 -29.02 -16.53
N ASP A 387 -13.38 -30.22 -15.95
CA ASP A 387 -13.52 -30.43 -14.51
C ASP A 387 -12.31 -29.88 -13.75
N ALA A 388 -11.10 -30.10 -14.27
CA ALA A 388 -9.88 -29.55 -13.69
C ALA A 388 -9.83 -28.01 -13.76
N ILE A 389 -10.26 -27.41 -14.88
CA ILE A 389 -10.38 -25.95 -15.02
C ILE A 389 -11.43 -25.40 -14.04
N CYS A 390 -12.59 -26.06 -13.93
CA CYS A 390 -13.65 -25.66 -13.00
C CYS A 390 -13.19 -25.71 -11.54
N ALA A 391 -12.42 -26.74 -11.16
CA ALA A 391 -11.84 -26.85 -9.82
C ALA A 391 -10.80 -25.75 -9.55
N ALA A 392 -9.92 -25.46 -10.50
CA ALA A 392 -8.96 -24.36 -10.39
C ALA A 392 -9.66 -22.99 -10.29
N ALA A 393 -10.71 -22.78 -11.09
CA ALA A 393 -11.51 -21.55 -11.05
C ALA A 393 -12.24 -21.39 -9.70
N ALA A 394 -12.76 -22.48 -9.13
CA ALA A 394 -13.34 -22.46 -7.79
C ALA A 394 -12.31 -22.02 -6.72
N GLU A 395 -11.06 -22.48 -6.80
CA GLU A 395 -10.00 -22.03 -5.89
C GLU A 395 -9.75 -20.52 -5.99
N VAL A 396 -9.83 -19.92 -7.18
CA VAL A 396 -9.75 -18.44 -7.35
C VAL A 396 -10.99 -17.75 -6.79
N ILE A 397 -12.20 -18.27 -7.09
CA ILE A 397 -13.47 -17.71 -6.60
C ILE A 397 -13.52 -17.69 -5.06
N ASP A 398 -12.99 -18.73 -4.42
CA ASP A 398 -12.94 -18.88 -2.97
C ASP A 398 -11.78 -18.09 -2.32
N GLY A 399 -10.93 -17.42 -3.11
CA GLY A 399 -9.76 -16.69 -2.61
C GLY A 399 -8.63 -17.60 -2.08
N ARG A 400 -8.58 -18.86 -2.53
CA ARG A 400 -7.55 -19.84 -2.13
C ARG A 400 -6.26 -19.74 -2.94
N ILE A 401 -6.30 -19.10 -4.12
CA ILE A 401 -5.11 -18.76 -4.90
C ILE A 401 -4.67 -17.35 -4.51
N ALA A 402 -3.44 -17.23 -4.01
CA ALA A 402 -2.91 -15.97 -3.49
C ALA A 402 -2.80 -14.88 -4.57
N PRO A 403 -2.97 -13.59 -4.20
CA PRO A 403 -2.82 -12.44 -5.11
C PRO A 403 -1.52 -12.39 -5.91
N ARG A 404 -0.41 -12.92 -5.36
CA ARG A 404 0.91 -12.96 -6.03
C ARG A 404 0.92 -13.72 -7.36
N HIS A 405 -0.07 -14.58 -7.61
CA HIS A 405 -0.23 -15.26 -8.89
C HIS A 405 -0.83 -14.35 -9.98
N PHE A 406 -1.21 -13.12 -9.63
CA PHE A 406 -1.82 -12.14 -10.52
C PHE A 406 -1.05 -10.80 -10.55
N PRO A 407 0.25 -10.80 -10.93
CA PRO A 407 1.14 -9.66 -10.71
C PRO A 407 1.03 -8.56 -11.78
N VAL A 408 0.12 -8.69 -12.74
CA VAL A 408 -0.02 -7.69 -13.82
C VAL A 408 -0.50 -6.36 -13.23
N CYS A 409 0.17 -5.28 -13.58
CA CYS A 409 -0.22 -3.93 -13.19
C CYS A 409 -1.63 -3.57 -13.69
N VAL A 410 -2.41 -2.86 -12.86
CA VAL A 410 -3.74 -2.37 -13.26
C VAL A 410 -3.68 -1.42 -14.47
N LEU A 411 -2.59 -0.65 -14.59
CA LEU A 411 -2.31 0.24 -15.71
C LEU A 411 -1.54 -0.50 -16.80
N GLN A 412 -2.23 -1.30 -17.58
CA GLN A 412 -1.65 -2.08 -18.68
C GLN A 412 -2.13 -1.61 -20.06
N GLY A 413 -1.28 -1.80 -21.06
CA GLY A 413 -1.64 -1.60 -22.47
C GLY A 413 -2.38 -2.79 -23.08
N GLY A 414 -2.77 -2.65 -24.35
CA GLY A 414 -3.29 -3.77 -25.15
C GLY A 414 -4.69 -4.26 -24.76
N GLY A 415 -5.54 -3.41 -24.17
CA GLY A 415 -6.96 -3.73 -23.93
C GLY A 415 -7.20 -4.83 -22.88
N GLY A 416 -6.25 -5.07 -21.98
CA GLY A 416 -6.39 -6.07 -20.90
C GLY A 416 -5.90 -7.48 -21.26
N VAL A 417 -5.17 -7.65 -22.38
CA VAL A 417 -4.63 -8.95 -22.81
C VAL A 417 -3.78 -9.60 -21.72
N SER A 418 -2.92 -8.84 -21.03
CA SER A 418 -2.08 -9.38 -19.96
C SER A 418 -2.90 -9.92 -18.79
N THR A 419 -3.95 -9.21 -18.37
CA THR A 419 -4.88 -9.68 -17.33
C THR A 419 -5.59 -10.97 -17.75
N HIS A 420 -6.05 -11.01 -18.99
CA HIS A 420 -6.78 -12.14 -19.51
C HIS A 420 -5.89 -13.39 -19.64
N MET A 421 -4.68 -13.21 -20.16
CA MET A 421 -3.71 -14.29 -20.22
C MET A 421 -3.25 -14.71 -18.83
N ASN A 422 -3.18 -13.79 -17.88
CA ASN A 422 -2.82 -14.11 -16.51
C ASN A 422 -3.81 -15.07 -15.85
N ILE A 423 -5.12 -14.80 -15.93
CA ILE A 423 -6.09 -15.76 -15.42
C ILE A 423 -6.06 -17.08 -16.21
N ASN A 424 -5.86 -17.04 -17.54
CA ASN A 424 -5.75 -18.25 -18.36
C ASN A 424 -4.58 -19.14 -17.95
N GLU A 425 -3.38 -18.57 -17.78
CA GLU A 425 -2.17 -19.30 -17.40
C GLU A 425 -2.25 -19.85 -15.98
N VAL A 426 -2.78 -19.06 -15.03
CA VAL A 426 -2.98 -19.51 -13.65
C VAL A 426 -3.90 -20.72 -13.59
N LEU A 427 -5.05 -20.64 -14.26
CA LEU A 427 -6.00 -21.75 -14.30
C LEU A 427 -5.45 -22.95 -15.07
N ALA A 428 -4.75 -22.73 -16.18
CA ALA A 428 -4.13 -23.80 -16.97
C ALA A 428 -3.09 -24.57 -16.14
N ASN A 429 -2.13 -23.87 -15.54
CA ASN A 429 -1.09 -24.51 -14.72
C ASN A 429 -1.69 -25.22 -13.50
N ARG A 430 -2.69 -24.62 -12.84
CA ARG A 430 -3.33 -25.25 -11.68
C ARG A 430 -4.15 -26.48 -12.08
N ALA A 431 -4.89 -26.42 -13.18
CA ALA A 431 -5.63 -27.57 -13.72
C ALA A 431 -4.67 -28.67 -14.19
N ASN A 432 -3.57 -28.31 -14.86
CA ASN A 432 -2.54 -29.25 -15.29
C ASN A 432 -1.88 -29.95 -14.10
N GLU A 433 -1.54 -29.21 -13.04
CA GLU A 433 -0.98 -29.77 -11.81
C GLU A 433 -1.94 -30.76 -11.15
N ARG A 434 -3.24 -30.49 -11.16
CA ARG A 434 -4.25 -31.42 -10.65
C ARG A 434 -4.33 -32.73 -11.45
N LEU A 435 -4.10 -32.68 -12.76
CA LEU A 435 -4.18 -33.85 -13.64
C LEU A 435 -2.87 -34.63 -13.74
N THR A 436 -1.73 -33.94 -13.63
CA THR A 436 -0.40 -34.51 -13.94
C THR A 436 0.56 -34.51 -12.75
N GLY A 437 0.22 -33.81 -11.66
CA GLY A 437 1.10 -33.61 -10.51
C GLY A 437 2.15 -32.50 -10.68
N ARG A 438 2.18 -31.79 -11.82
CA ARG A 438 3.15 -30.70 -12.07
C ARG A 438 2.56 -29.53 -12.87
N LYS A 439 3.12 -28.33 -12.68
CA LYS A 439 2.86 -27.16 -13.54
C LYS A 439 3.37 -27.42 -14.97
N GLY A 440 2.80 -26.72 -15.94
CA GLY A 440 3.05 -26.88 -17.36
C GLY A 440 1.75 -26.96 -18.15
N TYR A 441 1.88 -27.23 -19.45
CA TYR A 441 0.75 -27.27 -20.38
C TYR A 441 0.58 -28.62 -21.08
N ASP A 442 1.01 -29.70 -20.42
CA ASP A 442 0.98 -31.08 -20.95
C ASP A 442 -0.46 -31.55 -21.30
N ARG A 443 -1.42 -31.23 -20.44
CA ARG A 443 -2.84 -31.64 -20.55
C ARG A 443 -3.79 -30.45 -20.69
N VAL A 444 -3.43 -29.30 -20.12
CA VAL A 444 -4.29 -28.09 -20.12
C VAL A 444 -3.49 -26.91 -20.63
N HIS A 445 -3.97 -26.24 -21.68
CA HIS A 445 -3.26 -25.16 -22.37
C HIS A 445 -4.06 -23.85 -22.22
N PRO A 446 -3.40 -22.71 -21.92
CA PRO A 446 -4.10 -21.46 -21.64
C PRO A 446 -4.94 -20.96 -22.81
N PHE A 447 -4.50 -21.20 -24.05
CA PHE A 447 -5.25 -20.79 -25.25
C PHE A 447 -6.30 -21.83 -25.67
N ASP A 448 -5.86 -23.07 -25.89
CA ASP A 448 -6.70 -24.09 -26.55
C ASP A 448 -7.79 -24.65 -25.65
N HIS A 449 -7.62 -24.51 -24.33
CA HIS A 449 -8.54 -25.07 -23.34
C HIS A 449 -9.19 -23.97 -22.50
N VAL A 450 -8.40 -23.19 -21.75
CA VAL A 450 -8.95 -22.19 -20.81
C VAL A 450 -9.59 -21.00 -21.55
N ASN A 451 -8.98 -20.58 -22.66
CA ASN A 451 -9.48 -19.51 -23.52
C ASN A 451 -10.34 -19.99 -24.70
N LEU A 452 -10.72 -21.27 -24.73
CA LEU A 452 -11.51 -21.81 -25.83
C LEU A 452 -12.85 -21.05 -25.97
N SER A 453 -13.19 -20.69 -27.21
CA SER A 453 -14.40 -19.93 -27.56
C SER A 453 -14.47 -18.49 -26.99
N GLN A 454 -13.33 -17.89 -26.63
CA GLN A 454 -13.27 -16.58 -25.98
C GLN A 454 -12.23 -15.65 -26.61
N SER A 455 -12.42 -14.35 -26.41
CA SER A 455 -11.45 -13.30 -26.73
C SER A 455 -11.13 -12.49 -25.49
N THR A 456 -10.03 -11.74 -25.50
CA THR A 456 -9.78 -10.74 -24.47
C THR A 456 -10.89 -9.69 -24.45
N ASN A 457 -11.32 -9.24 -25.63
CA ASN A 457 -12.19 -8.08 -25.75
C ASN A 457 -13.59 -8.34 -25.17
N ASP A 458 -14.10 -9.57 -25.26
CA ASP A 458 -15.38 -9.90 -24.61
C ASP A 458 -15.22 -10.31 -23.14
N VAL A 459 -14.20 -11.09 -22.78
CA VAL A 459 -14.04 -11.59 -21.41
C VAL A 459 -13.62 -10.50 -20.42
N VAL A 460 -12.66 -9.64 -20.77
CA VAL A 460 -12.18 -8.58 -19.87
C VAL A 460 -13.30 -7.58 -19.58
N ILE A 461 -14.03 -7.16 -20.62
CA ILE A 461 -15.16 -6.24 -20.46
C ILE A 461 -16.29 -6.89 -19.66
N ALA A 462 -16.65 -8.15 -19.96
CA ALA A 462 -17.65 -8.87 -19.19
C ALA A 462 -17.25 -9.04 -17.72
N GLY A 463 -15.99 -9.41 -17.46
CA GLY A 463 -15.46 -9.58 -16.12
C GLY A 463 -15.48 -8.27 -15.34
N PHE A 464 -15.11 -7.16 -15.99
CA PHE A 464 -15.10 -5.85 -15.36
C PHE A 464 -16.52 -5.35 -15.07
N ARG A 465 -17.48 -5.56 -15.97
CA ARG A 465 -18.89 -5.23 -15.72
C ARG A 465 -19.46 -6.05 -14.57
N LEU A 466 -19.20 -7.36 -14.52
CA LEU A 466 -19.59 -8.21 -13.38
C LEU A 466 -18.95 -7.74 -12.07
N ALA A 467 -17.67 -7.39 -12.09
CA ALA A 467 -16.99 -6.85 -10.92
C ALA A 467 -17.63 -5.53 -10.47
N MET A 468 -17.88 -4.61 -11.40
CA MET A 468 -18.54 -3.33 -11.13
C MET A 468 -19.95 -3.52 -10.54
N HIS A 469 -20.72 -4.51 -11.00
CA HIS A 469 -21.99 -4.86 -10.35
C HIS A 469 -21.79 -5.17 -8.87
N ARG A 470 -20.81 -6.04 -8.52
CA ARG A 470 -20.53 -6.39 -7.13
C ARG A 470 -20.08 -5.18 -6.30
N GLU A 471 -19.16 -4.38 -6.84
CA GLU A 471 -18.70 -3.14 -6.17
C GLU A 471 -19.86 -2.17 -5.90
N LEU A 472 -20.76 -2.01 -6.87
CA LEU A 472 -21.94 -1.15 -6.71
C LEU A 472 -22.91 -1.71 -5.67
N MET A 473 -23.11 -3.03 -5.61
CA MET A 473 -23.94 -3.65 -4.58
C MET A 473 -23.34 -3.49 -3.18
N ASP A 474 -22.02 -3.67 -3.04
CA ASP A 474 -21.31 -3.46 -1.78
C ASP A 474 -21.41 -1.98 -1.33
N LEU A 475 -21.29 -1.04 -2.27
CA LEU A 475 -21.50 0.38 -2.02
C LEU A 475 -22.94 0.70 -1.62
N ILE A 476 -23.94 0.11 -2.27
CA ILE A 476 -25.36 0.30 -1.93
C ILE A 476 -25.62 -0.16 -0.50
N VAL A 477 -25.04 -1.29 -0.06
CA VAL A 477 -25.15 -1.76 1.32
C VAL A 477 -24.59 -0.72 2.29
N ALA A 478 -23.41 -0.15 2.00
CA ALA A 478 -22.82 0.90 2.84
C ALA A 478 -23.69 2.18 2.87
N LEU A 479 -24.26 2.58 1.74
CA LEU A 479 -25.14 3.75 1.65
C LEU A 479 -26.48 3.53 2.36
N ARG A 480 -27.00 2.30 2.42
CA ARG A 480 -28.22 1.98 3.18
C ARG A 480 -28.01 2.15 4.69
N ILE A 481 -26.83 1.83 5.21
CA ILE A 481 -26.50 2.12 6.60
C ILE A 481 -26.59 3.63 6.87
N LEU A 482 -26.08 4.45 5.96
CA LEU A 482 -26.21 5.91 6.05
C LEU A 482 -27.68 6.38 5.91
N GLU A 483 -28.43 5.76 5.00
CA GLU A 483 -29.87 6.01 4.81
C GLU A 483 -30.66 5.78 6.10
N ASP A 484 -30.45 4.64 6.76
CA ASP A 484 -31.14 4.25 7.98
C ASP A 484 -30.87 5.25 9.11
N VAL A 485 -29.60 5.62 9.31
CA VAL A 485 -29.22 6.62 10.33
C VAL A 485 -29.85 7.99 10.05
N LEU A 486 -29.85 8.43 8.79
CA LEU A 486 -30.45 9.72 8.41
C LEU A 486 -31.98 9.70 8.56
N GLU A 487 -32.65 8.58 8.27
CA GLU A 487 -34.08 8.39 8.49
C GLU A 487 -34.42 8.44 9.99
N GLU A 488 -33.68 7.70 10.82
CA GLU A 488 -33.86 7.73 12.28
C GLU A 488 -33.75 9.15 12.85
N LYS A 489 -32.75 9.93 12.40
CA LYS A 489 -32.57 11.32 12.82
C LYS A 489 -33.66 12.25 12.28
N THR A 490 -34.11 12.02 11.05
CA THR A 490 -35.24 12.74 10.46
C THR A 490 -36.49 12.59 11.33
N VAL A 491 -36.80 11.36 11.75
CA VAL A 491 -37.95 11.06 12.63
C VAL A 491 -37.75 11.63 14.03
N ALA A 492 -36.57 11.42 14.63
CA ALA A 492 -36.26 11.88 15.98
C ALA A 492 -36.35 13.41 16.12
N TYR A 493 -36.00 14.16 15.07
CA TYR A 493 -35.99 15.62 15.07
C TYR A 493 -37.18 16.26 14.36
N LYS A 494 -38.21 15.47 14.02
CA LYS A 494 -39.38 15.94 13.24
C LYS A 494 -40.05 17.17 13.84
N ASP A 495 -40.09 17.27 15.17
CA ASP A 495 -40.76 18.33 15.93
C ASP A 495 -39.76 19.35 16.53
N THR A 496 -38.45 19.20 16.28
CA THR A 496 -37.43 20.09 16.82
C THR A 496 -37.25 21.33 15.94
N VAL A 497 -37.83 22.46 16.34
CA VAL A 497 -37.74 23.72 15.59
C VAL A 497 -36.34 24.34 15.70
N LYS A 498 -35.83 24.85 14.57
CA LYS A 498 -34.62 25.69 14.50
C LYS A 498 -34.82 26.86 13.55
N LEU A 499 -33.97 27.87 13.67
CA LEU A 499 -33.85 28.93 12.66
C LEU A 499 -33.06 28.39 11.46
N SER A 500 -33.63 28.47 10.25
CA SER A 500 -32.88 28.15 9.03
C SER A 500 -31.95 29.31 8.65
N ARG A 501 -30.94 29.02 7.82
CA ARG A 501 -30.02 30.04 7.31
C ARG A 501 -29.88 29.94 5.81
N THR A 502 -29.96 31.08 5.13
CA THR A 502 -29.70 31.23 3.70
C THR A 502 -28.59 32.26 3.54
N CYS A 503 -27.53 31.94 2.77
CA CYS A 503 -26.32 32.76 2.70
C CYS A 503 -25.66 33.01 4.07
N LEU A 504 -25.75 32.02 4.99
CA LEU A 504 -25.35 32.12 6.39
C LEU A 504 -26.06 33.20 7.22
N GLN A 505 -27.08 33.86 6.66
CA GLN A 505 -27.93 34.80 7.34
C GLN A 505 -29.19 34.11 7.87
N ASP A 506 -29.74 34.65 8.95
CA ASP A 506 -30.99 34.17 9.53
C ASP A 506 -32.14 34.25 8.52
N ALA A 507 -32.94 33.19 8.45
CA ALA A 507 -34.09 33.08 7.56
C ALA A 507 -35.36 32.72 8.36
N VAL A 508 -36.20 31.82 7.84
CA VAL A 508 -37.45 31.41 8.51
C VAL A 508 -37.26 30.13 9.34
N PRO A 509 -38.11 29.85 10.35
CA PRO A 509 -38.03 28.59 11.10
C PRO A 509 -38.30 27.36 10.22
N ILE A 510 -37.55 26.29 10.49
CA ILE A 510 -37.78 24.93 9.98
C ILE A 510 -37.67 23.94 11.14
N THR A 511 -37.95 22.66 10.92
CA THR A 511 -37.56 21.62 11.88
C THR A 511 -36.23 20.98 11.48
N LEU A 512 -35.45 20.54 12.46
CA LEU A 512 -34.24 19.75 12.22
C LEU A 512 -34.58 18.46 11.45
N GLY A 513 -35.77 17.87 11.67
CA GLY A 513 -36.26 16.75 10.86
C GLY A 513 -36.40 17.13 9.38
N GLN A 514 -36.89 18.32 9.05
CA GLN A 514 -36.93 18.80 7.65
C GLN A 514 -35.52 18.93 7.06
N GLU A 515 -34.55 19.45 7.82
CA GLU A 515 -33.15 19.56 7.37
C GLU A 515 -32.50 18.18 7.16
N PHE A 516 -32.66 17.24 8.09
CA PHE A 516 -32.18 15.87 7.95
C PHE A 516 -32.88 15.11 6.81
N SER A 517 -34.15 15.40 6.53
CA SER A 517 -34.84 14.83 5.37
C SER A 517 -34.18 15.27 4.04
N ALA A 518 -33.62 16.49 4.00
CA ALA A 518 -32.90 17.01 2.85
C ALA A 518 -31.51 16.39 2.68
N TYR A 519 -30.90 15.90 3.77
CA TYR A 519 -29.68 15.08 3.75
C TYR A 519 -29.94 13.66 3.26
N LEU A 520 -31.07 13.07 3.68
CA LEU A 520 -31.50 11.73 3.31
C LEU A 520 -31.88 11.60 1.83
N ALA A 521 -32.61 12.58 1.30
CA ALA A 521 -33.13 12.54 -0.07
C ALA A 521 -32.08 12.30 -1.18
N PRO A 522 -30.89 12.97 -1.21
CA PRO A 522 -29.86 12.68 -2.20
C PRO A 522 -29.25 11.28 -2.06
N ILE A 523 -29.10 10.75 -0.84
CA ILE A 523 -28.60 9.38 -0.64
C ILE A 523 -29.56 8.37 -1.24
N ARG A 524 -30.86 8.51 -0.98
CA ARG A 524 -31.91 7.68 -1.59
C ARG A 524 -31.93 7.74 -3.11
N ARG A 525 -31.76 8.94 -3.69
CA ARG A 525 -31.65 9.10 -5.15
C ARG A 525 -30.41 8.40 -5.68
N GLY A 526 -29.28 8.55 -5.00
CA GLY A 526 -28.02 7.88 -5.32
C GLY A 526 -28.17 6.37 -5.35
N ILE A 527 -28.72 5.77 -4.28
CA ILE A 527 -28.97 4.32 -4.18
C ILE A 527 -29.81 3.81 -5.36
N ARG A 528 -30.92 4.48 -5.70
CA ARG A 528 -31.75 4.07 -6.85
C ARG A 528 -31.02 4.12 -8.19
N LEU A 529 -30.16 5.12 -8.39
CA LEU A 529 -29.35 5.22 -9.61
C LEU A 529 -28.29 4.12 -9.65
N LEU A 530 -27.57 3.90 -8.55
CA LEU A 530 -26.56 2.84 -8.47
C LEU A 530 -27.18 1.46 -8.67
N ASP A 531 -28.36 1.20 -8.09
CA ASP A 531 -29.11 -0.07 -8.27
C ASP A 531 -29.46 -0.31 -9.74
N LYS A 532 -29.98 0.71 -10.43
CA LYS A 532 -30.20 0.67 -11.87
C LYS A 532 -28.91 0.36 -12.64
N TYR A 533 -27.81 1.06 -12.34
CA TYR A 533 -26.54 0.84 -13.06
C TYR A 533 -25.92 -0.51 -12.76
N ALA A 534 -26.06 -1.03 -11.53
CA ALA A 534 -25.64 -2.37 -11.16
C ALA A 534 -26.38 -3.41 -12.00
N ILE A 535 -27.68 -3.26 -12.25
CA ILE A 535 -28.43 -4.15 -13.15
C ILE A 535 -27.92 -4.04 -14.59
N LEU A 536 -27.65 -2.83 -15.09
CA LEU A 536 -27.12 -2.62 -16.44
C LEU A 536 -25.72 -3.24 -16.64
N CYS A 537 -24.92 -3.33 -15.58
CA CYS A 537 -23.66 -4.06 -15.62
C CYS A 537 -23.83 -5.56 -15.90
N LEU A 538 -25.02 -6.15 -15.71
CA LEU A 538 -25.27 -7.57 -15.98
C LEU A 538 -25.53 -7.89 -17.46
N GLU A 539 -25.61 -6.90 -18.34
CA GLU A 539 -25.61 -7.10 -19.80
C GLU A 539 -24.17 -7.26 -20.31
N LEU A 540 -23.83 -8.44 -20.84
CA LEU A 540 -22.44 -8.83 -21.14
C LEU A 540 -22.22 -9.12 -22.62
N PRO A 541 -21.05 -8.77 -23.18
CA PRO A 541 -20.69 -9.03 -24.58
C PRO A 541 -20.14 -10.44 -24.82
N LEU A 542 -20.45 -11.44 -24.00
CA LEU A 542 -19.85 -12.78 -24.12
C LEU A 542 -20.24 -13.46 -25.44
N GLY A 543 -19.23 -13.95 -26.16
CA GLY A 543 -19.39 -14.51 -27.50
C GLY A 543 -19.33 -13.45 -28.62
N ALA A 544 -19.01 -12.20 -28.29
CA ALA A 544 -18.67 -11.15 -29.26
C ALA A 544 -17.31 -11.38 -29.91
N THR A 545 -16.40 -12.08 -29.23
CA THR A 545 -15.04 -12.44 -29.68
C THR A 545 -14.16 -11.21 -29.94
N ALA A 546 -13.41 -11.17 -31.06
CA ALA A 546 -12.42 -10.14 -31.30
C ALA A 546 -13.03 -8.74 -31.48
N VAL A 547 -14.11 -8.63 -32.27
CA VAL A 547 -14.63 -7.31 -32.72
C VAL A 547 -16.16 -7.20 -32.69
N GLY A 548 -16.88 -8.20 -32.18
CA GLY A 548 -18.34 -8.18 -32.10
C GLY A 548 -19.07 -9.14 -33.04
N THR A 549 -18.35 -9.75 -34.00
CA THR A 549 -18.96 -10.66 -34.99
C THR A 549 -19.27 -12.06 -34.45
N GLY A 550 -18.67 -12.45 -33.32
CA GLY A 550 -18.72 -13.81 -32.81
C GLY A 550 -17.93 -14.82 -33.65
N LEU A 551 -16.92 -14.35 -34.40
CA LEU A 551 -16.07 -15.20 -35.23
C LEU A 551 -15.36 -16.27 -34.38
N GLY A 552 -15.47 -17.53 -34.81
CA GLY A 552 -14.82 -18.66 -34.14
C GLY A 552 -15.62 -19.28 -32.99
N VAL A 553 -16.86 -18.85 -32.77
CA VAL A 553 -17.74 -19.37 -31.70
C VAL A 553 -19.05 -19.91 -32.27
N SER A 554 -19.47 -21.09 -31.81
CA SER A 554 -20.70 -21.74 -32.27
C SER A 554 -21.96 -21.01 -31.78
N ALA A 555 -23.08 -21.17 -32.50
CA ALA A 555 -24.38 -20.67 -32.02
C ALA A 555 -24.76 -21.30 -30.66
N ARG A 556 -24.57 -22.61 -30.52
CA ARG A 556 -24.83 -23.33 -29.27
C ARG A 556 -24.04 -22.78 -28.09
N TYR A 557 -22.75 -22.44 -28.26
CA TYR A 557 -21.96 -21.81 -27.20
C TYR A 557 -22.59 -20.49 -26.75
N ARG A 558 -22.99 -19.63 -27.70
CA ARG A 558 -23.59 -18.32 -27.40
C ARG A 558 -24.93 -18.42 -26.67
N ASP A 559 -25.67 -19.52 -26.87
CA ASP A 559 -26.95 -19.75 -26.22
C ASP A 559 -26.77 -20.36 -24.81
N LEU A 560 -25.73 -21.18 -24.61
CA LEU A 560 -25.49 -21.90 -23.36
C LEU A 560 -24.61 -21.17 -22.35
N ILE A 561 -23.76 -20.23 -22.80
CA ILE A 561 -22.82 -19.53 -21.90
C ILE A 561 -23.54 -18.69 -20.82
N PHE A 562 -24.67 -18.08 -21.15
CA PHE A 562 -25.42 -17.23 -20.22
C PHE A 562 -26.12 -18.04 -19.11
N PRO A 563 -26.85 -19.13 -19.41
CA PRO A 563 -27.35 -20.05 -18.37
C PRO A 563 -26.24 -20.58 -17.45
N HIS A 564 -25.14 -21.09 -18.00
CA HIS A 564 -24.02 -21.59 -17.19
C HIS A 564 -23.40 -20.49 -16.31
N LEU A 565 -23.25 -19.28 -16.85
CA LEU A 565 -22.74 -18.16 -16.06
C LEU A 565 -23.72 -17.72 -14.98
N ALA A 566 -25.02 -17.75 -15.23
CA ALA A 566 -26.03 -17.46 -14.22
C ALA A 566 -25.95 -18.47 -13.07
N ASP A 567 -25.82 -19.77 -13.38
CA ASP A 567 -25.67 -20.82 -12.37
C ASP A 567 -24.36 -20.68 -11.57
N VAL A 568 -23.25 -20.35 -12.23
CA VAL A 568 -21.94 -20.18 -11.58
C VAL A 568 -21.87 -18.91 -10.73
N SER A 569 -22.42 -17.81 -11.21
CA SER A 569 -22.32 -16.50 -10.55
C SER A 569 -23.43 -16.24 -9.52
N GLY A 570 -24.58 -16.92 -9.66
CA GLY A 570 -25.80 -16.61 -8.93
C GLY A 570 -26.48 -15.31 -9.38
N LEU A 571 -26.09 -14.75 -10.54
CA LEU A 571 -26.57 -13.46 -11.05
C LEU A 571 -27.41 -13.65 -12.32
N GLY A 572 -28.45 -12.82 -12.47
CA GLY A 572 -29.29 -12.76 -13.68
C GLY A 572 -28.58 -12.05 -14.83
N VAL A 573 -27.57 -12.71 -15.42
CA VAL A 573 -26.78 -12.16 -16.54
C VAL A 573 -27.57 -12.18 -17.85
N LEU A 574 -27.40 -11.14 -18.65
CA LEU A 574 -28.09 -10.94 -19.92
C LEU A 574 -27.10 -10.85 -21.06
N LYS A 575 -27.50 -11.37 -22.21
CA LYS A 575 -26.77 -11.19 -23.46
C LYS A 575 -26.95 -9.78 -23.99
N SER A 576 -25.84 -9.16 -24.37
CA SER A 576 -25.88 -7.86 -25.04
C SER A 576 -26.71 -7.90 -26.33
N SER A 577 -27.59 -6.91 -26.46
CA SER A 577 -28.40 -6.71 -27.67
C SER A 577 -27.57 -6.33 -28.90
N ASN A 578 -26.40 -5.70 -28.71
CA ASN A 578 -25.48 -5.32 -29.77
C ASN A 578 -24.02 -5.42 -29.29
N PHE A 579 -23.32 -6.44 -29.78
CA PHE A 579 -21.92 -6.68 -29.42
C PHE A 579 -20.96 -5.57 -29.84
N PHE A 580 -21.19 -4.88 -30.95
CA PHE A 580 -20.31 -3.79 -31.38
C PHE A 580 -20.40 -2.60 -30.42
N ASP A 581 -21.62 -2.25 -30.03
CA ASP A 581 -21.89 -1.20 -29.04
C ASP A 581 -21.23 -1.53 -27.69
N SER A 582 -21.45 -2.74 -27.19
CA SER A 582 -20.91 -3.16 -25.89
C SER A 582 -19.39 -3.27 -25.83
N LEU A 583 -18.70 -3.41 -26.97
CA LEU A 583 -17.24 -3.41 -27.03
C LEU A 583 -16.65 -2.00 -27.22
N GLN A 584 -17.36 -1.09 -27.89
CA GLN A 584 -16.85 0.24 -28.24
C GLN A 584 -17.20 1.32 -27.20
N ASN A 585 -18.41 1.26 -26.62
CA ASN A 585 -18.96 2.34 -25.82
C ASN A 585 -18.87 2.04 -24.32
N GLY A 586 -18.32 3.01 -23.57
CA GLY A 586 -18.14 2.96 -22.12
C GLY A 586 -19.02 3.94 -21.34
N ASP A 587 -20.11 4.44 -21.95
CA ASP A 587 -20.99 5.48 -21.39
C ASP A 587 -21.63 5.08 -20.06
N LEU A 588 -21.90 3.78 -19.86
CA LEU A 588 -22.35 3.26 -18.56
C LEU A 588 -21.38 3.63 -17.42
N PHE A 589 -20.07 3.54 -17.65
CA PHE A 589 -19.07 3.89 -16.63
C PHE A 589 -19.00 5.41 -16.38
N ILE A 590 -19.29 6.22 -17.39
CA ILE A 590 -19.46 7.67 -17.24
C ILE A 590 -20.67 7.98 -16.35
N GLN A 591 -21.79 7.29 -16.58
CA GLN A 591 -23.02 7.45 -15.79
C GLN A 591 -22.81 7.02 -14.33
N ILE A 592 -22.13 5.89 -14.10
CA ILE A 592 -21.73 5.43 -12.76
C ILE A 592 -20.86 6.49 -12.08
N SER A 593 -19.79 6.94 -12.74
CA SER A 593 -18.90 7.98 -12.21
C SER A 593 -19.65 9.28 -11.85
N GLY A 594 -20.60 9.70 -12.70
CA GLY A 594 -21.46 10.84 -12.43
C GLY A 594 -22.33 10.69 -11.18
N ALA A 595 -22.90 9.50 -10.96
CA ALA A 595 -23.69 9.21 -9.75
C ALA A 595 -22.81 9.19 -8.49
N LEU A 596 -21.63 8.55 -8.56
CA LEU A 596 -20.65 8.54 -7.47
C LEU A 596 -20.24 9.97 -7.08
N LYS A 597 -19.93 10.81 -8.08
CA LYS A 597 -19.61 12.22 -7.87
C LYS A 597 -20.75 12.98 -7.18
N SER A 598 -21.99 12.76 -7.62
CA SER A 598 -23.17 13.40 -7.02
C SER A 598 -23.39 13.02 -5.55
N ILE A 599 -23.19 11.73 -5.21
CA ILE A 599 -23.26 11.24 -3.84
C ILE A 599 -22.16 11.86 -2.99
N ALA A 600 -20.91 11.84 -3.46
CA ALA A 600 -19.77 12.40 -2.76
C ALA A 600 -19.94 13.91 -2.48
N THR A 601 -20.38 14.70 -3.45
CA THR A 601 -20.67 16.12 -3.27
C THR A 601 -21.78 16.35 -2.22
N SER A 602 -22.82 15.52 -2.24
CA SER A 602 -23.90 15.59 -1.24
C SER A 602 -23.38 15.31 0.17
N MET A 603 -22.52 14.30 0.33
CA MET A 603 -21.89 13.96 1.61
C MET A 603 -20.97 15.07 2.12
N SER A 604 -20.18 15.68 1.24
CA SER A 604 -19.32 16.82 1.60
C SER A 604 -20.12 18.01 2.13
N LYS A 605 -21.27 18.31 1.50
CA LYS A 605 -22.20 19.35 1.96
C LYS A 605 -22.76 19.03 3.35
N MET A 606 -23.24 17.81 3.57
CA MET A 606 -23.75 17.37 4.89
C MET A 606 -22.70 17.53 5.99
N ALA A 607 -21.46 17.12 5.74
CA ALA A 607 -20.37 17.26 6.70
C ALA A 607 -20.09 18.74 7.04
N THR A 608 -20.14 19.61 6.03
CA THR A 608 -19.94 21.06 6.21
C THR A 608 -21.03 21.68 7.08
N ASP A 609 -22.30 21.35 6.84
CA ASP A 609 -23.41 21.84 7.66
C ASP A 609 -23.28 21.42 9.11
N LEU A 610 -22.99 20.13 9.37
CA LEU A 610 -22.85 19.61 10.73
C LEU A 610 -21.73 20.31 11.49
N ARG A 611 -20.58 20.55 10.84
CA ARG A 611 -19.45 21.29 11.41
C ARG A 611 -19.84 22.72 11.81
N ILE A 612 -20.59 23.42 10.96
CA ILE A 612 -21.06 24.80 11.21
C ILE A 612 -22.10 24.81 12.33
N LEU A 613 -23.00 23.84 12.37
CA LEU A 613 -24.03 23.76 13.42
C LEU A 613 -23.45 23.42 14.80
N SER A 614 -22.31 22.72 14.86
CA SER A 614 -21.67 22.28 16.11
C SER A 614 -20.67 23.27 16.72
N SER A 615 -20.48 24.45 16.13
CA SER A 615 -19.64 25.50 16.73
C SER A 615 -20.45 26.29 17.78
N GLY A 616 -20.18 26.18 19.09
CA GLY A 616 -21.07 26.83 20.08
C GLY A 616 -20.61 27.09 21.53
N ASP A 617 -19.56 26.46 22.04
CA ASP A 617 -19.24 26.57 23.47
C ASP A 617 -18.76 27.98 23.91
N ASP A 618 -17.97 28.65 23.07
CA ASP A 618 -17.38 29.97 23.35
C ASP A 618 -18.42 31.11 23.37
N VAL A 619 -19.38 31.08 22.44
CA VAL A 619 -20.45 32.08 22.35
C VAL A 619 -21.41 31.99 23.54
N THR A 620 -21.66 30.78 24.04
CA THR A 620 -22.52 30.53 25.20
C THR A 620 -21.95 31.12 26.49
N VAL A 621 -20.62 31.01 26.69
CA VAL A 621 -19.93 31.63 27.83
C VAL A 621 -19.98 33.16 27.74
N THR A 622 -19.78 33.72 26.55
CA THR A 622 -19.78 35.17 26.31
C THR A 622 -21.11 35.82 26.69
N MET A 623 -22.24 35.27 26.21
CA MET A 623 -23.57 35.81 26.51
C MET A 623 -23.95 35.67 28.00
N ALA A 624 -23.52 34.59 28.65
CA ALA A 624 -23.79 34.37 30.07
C ALA A 624 -22.97 35.31 30.99
N VAL A 625 -21.79 35.74 30.54
CA VAL A 625 -21.01 36.78 31.21
C VAL A 625 -21.64 38.17 31.00
N GLU A 626 -22.11 38.47 29.79
CA GLU A 626 -22.76 39.74 29.44
C GLU A 626 -24.07 39.97 30.22
N GLY A 627 -24.85 38.91 30.48
CA GLY A 627 -26.11 38.96 31.23
C GLY A 627 -25.98 39.12 32.75
N GLY A 628 -24.82 39.47 33.29
CA GLY A 628 -24.60 39.67 34.72
C GLY A 628 -25.20 40.98 35.25
N GLU A 629 -25.81 40.95 36.43
CA GLU A 629 -26.57 42.10 36.96
C GLU A 629 -25.93 42.69 38.24
N LEU A 630 -25.51 43.97 38.16
CA LEU A 630 -24.99 44.77 39.29
C LEU A 630 -23.91 44.04 40.12
N ASN A 631 -24.25 43.58 41.32
CA ASN A 631 -23.30 43.00 42.28
C ASN A 631 -23.22 41.45 42.23
N LEU A 632 -23.95 40.78 41.32
CA LEU A 632 -23.98 39.31 41.22
C LEU A 632 -24.31 38.84 39.80
N ASN A 633 -23.45 38.01 39.21
CA ASN A 633 -23.82 37.29 37.98
C ASN A 633 -24.65 36.04 38.37
N VAL A 634 -25.92 35.97 37.96
CA VAL A 634 -26.83 34.85 38.30
C VAL A 634 -26.71 33.64 37.34
N TRP A 635 -25.89 33.76 36.30
CA TRP A 635 -25.72 32.77 35.23
C TRP A 635 -24.55 31.81 35.45
N TYR A 636 -23.91 31.86 36.62
CA TYR A 636 -22.72 31.04 36.94
C TYR A 636 -22.93 29.54 36.73
N SER A 637 -24.15 29.01 36.89
CA SER A 637 -24.43 27.58 36.63
C SER A 637 -24.35 27.22 35.14
N VAL A 638 -24.76 28.13 34.25
CA VAL A 638 -24.66 27.95 32.79
C VAL A 638 -23.23 28.16 32.31
N ILE A 639 -22.53 29.15 32.89
CA ILE A 639 -21.10 29.38 32.66
C ILE A 639 -20.30 28.15 33.10
N ALA A 640 -20.54 27.63 34.31
CA ALA A 640 -19.84 26.47 34.84
C ALA A 640 -20.14 25.20 34.05
N LYS A 641 -21.40 24.96 33.67
CA LYS A 641 -21.76 23.80 32.83
C LYS A 641 -21.10 23.90 31.46
N SER A 642 -21.19 25.05 30.80
CA SER A 642 -20.61 25.25 29.46
C SER A 642 -19.09 25.16 29.50
N LEU A 643 -18.43 25.78 30.48
CA LEU A 643 -16.98 25.68 30.67
C LEU A 643 -16.54 24.26 31.04
N VAL A 644 -17.24 23.55 31.94
CA VAL A 644 -16.86 22.18 32.32
C VAL A 644 -17.07 21.21 31.15
N GLU A 645 -18.15 21.36 30.38
CA GLU A 645 -18.41 20.53 29.21
C GLU A 645 -17.45 20.85 28.05
N SER A 646 -17.15 22.13 27.80
CA SER A 646 -16.09 22.57 26.89
C SER A 646 -14.74 22.02 27.31
N CYS A 647 -14.39 22.13 28.60
CA CYS A 647 -13.16 21.60 29.14
C CYS A 647 -13.13 20.08 29.02
N GLN A 648 -14.24 19.37 29.20
CA GLN A 648 -14.28 17.92 29.07
C GLN A 648 -14.18 17.47 27.60
N LEU A 649 -14.88 18.15 26.70
CA LEU A 649 -14.84 17.93 25.26
C LEU A 649 -13.47 18.26 24.69
N ILE A 650 -12.88 19.39 25.06
CA ILE A 650 -11.51 19.77 24.67
C ILE A 650 -10.49 18.84 25.33
N LYS A 651 -10.61 18.51 26.62
CA LYS A 651 -9.72 17.54 27.29
C LYS A 651 -9.75 16.17 26.62
N ASN A 652 -10.87 15.75 26.05
CA ASN A 652 -11.01 14.45 25.40
C ASN A 652 -10.69 14.49 23.89
N ALA A 653 -11.11 15.54 23.18
CA ALA A 653 -10.95 15.70 21.74
C ALA A 653 -9.62 16.34 21.37
N ALA A 654 -9.11 17.30 22.14
CA ALA A 654 -7.83 17.96 21.83
C ALA A 654 -6.65 16.99 21.82
N PRO A 655 -6.52 15.99 22.72
CA PRO A 655 -5.45 15.01 22.59
C PRO A 655 -5.60 14.09 21.38
N ILE A 656 -6.83 13.80 20.94
CA ILE A 656 -7.08 12.96 19.76
C ILE A 656 -6.80 13.77 18.49
N PHE A 657 -7.36 14.96 18.38
CA PHE A 657 -7.20 15.86 17.24
C PHE A 657 -5.76 16.38 17.12
N ALA A 658 -5.11 16.73 18.24
CA ALA A 658 -3.70 17.11 18.25
C ALA A 658 -2.80 15.92 17.89
N ARG A 659 -2.97 14.73 18.48
CA ARG A 659 -2.03 13.61 18.24
C ARG A 659 -2.28 12.82 16.95
N ARG A 660 -3.51 12.76 16.44
CA ARG A 660 -3.89 11.91 15.29
C ARG A 660 -4.13 12.69 14.01
N CYS A 661 -4.17 14.03 14.07
CA CYS A 661 -4.42 14.88 12.91
C CYS A 661 -3.40 16.03 12.89
N ILE A 662 -3.48 17.01 13.81
CA ILE A 662 -2.72 18.26 13.69
C ILE A 662 -1.20 18.09 13.85
N ALA A 663 -0.72 17.31 14.83
CA ALA A 663 0.71 17.15 15.07
C ALA A 663 1.45 16.46 13.90
N GLY A 664 0.73 15.85 12.97
CA GLY A 664 1.31 15.24 11.77
C GLY A 664 1.02 16.02 10.48
N ILE A 665 0.47 17.23 10.56
CA ILE A 665 0.28 18.10 9.39
C ILE A 665 1.54 18.95 9.25
N GLU A 666 2.26 18.74 8.16
CA GLU A 666 3.33 19.61 7.70
C GLU A 666 2.89 20.27 6.39
N VAL A 667 3.09 21.59 6.31
CA VAL A 667 2.85 22.35 5.09
C VAL A 667 4.21 22.63 4.47
N ASP A 668 4.42 22.13 3.26
CA ASP A 668 5.55 22.55 2.46
C ASP A 668 5.24 23.92 1.85
N GLU A 669 5.41 24.97 2.67
CA GLU A 669 5.10 26.35 2.30
C GLU A 669 5.94 26.82 1.13
N THR A 670 7.18 26.33 1.04
CA THR A 670 8.08 26.63 -0.07
C THR A 670 7.56 26.01 -1.36
N LEU A 671 7.21 24.73 -1.36
CA LEU A 671 6.63 24.07 -2.53
C LEU A 671 5.28 24.67 -2.91
N CYS A 672 4.42 24.95 -1.93
CA CYS A 672 3.10 25.53 -2.18
C CYS A 672 3.21 26.91 -2.84
N ARG A 673 4.15 27.74 -2.37
CA ARG A 673 4.43 29.05 -2.96
C ARG A 673 5.13 28.91 -4.32
N GLU A 674 6.13 28.06 -4.44
CA GLU A 674 6.87 27.81 -5.68
C GLU A 674 5.92 27.31 -6.78
N GLN A 675 5.04 26.36 -6.47
CA GLN A 675 4.03 25.85 -7.41
C GLN A 675 3.03 26.94 -7.83
N ALA A 676 2.62 27.78 -6.89
CA ALA A 676 1.69 28.88 -7.17
C ALA A 676 2.34 29.97 -8.03
N GLU A 677 3.63 30.27 -7.83
CA GLU A 677 4.39 31.28 -8.57
C GLU A 677 4.85 30.75 -9.96
N ASN A 678 5.14 29.46 -10.08
CA ASN A 678 5.70 28.85 -11.29
C ASN A 678 4.67 28.15 -12.19
N THR A 679 3.40 28.07 -11.78
CA THR A 679 2.37 27.48 -12.63
C THR A 679 2.18 28.30 -13.91
N LEU A 680 2.34 27.66 -15.06
CA LEU A 680 2.12 28.30 -16.37
C LEU A 680 0.65 28.71 -16.57
N ALA A 681 -0.27 28.17 -15.74
CA ALA A 681 -1.68 28.47 -15.80
C ALA A 681 -2.00 29.96 -15.52
N VAL A 682 -1.16 30.68 -14.76
CA VAL A 682 -1.37 32.13 -14.53
C VAL A 682 -1.17 32.97 -15.80
N SER A 683 -0.70 32.39 -16.90
CA SER A 683 -0.72 33.01 -18.25
C SER A 683 -2.12 33.38 -18.73
N SER A 684 -3.18 32.85 -18.11
CA SER A 684 -4.55 33.29 -18.34
C SER A 684 -4.76 34.77 -17.99
N VAL A 685 -4.00 35.30 -17.02
CA VAL A 685 -4.03 36.73 -16.64
C VAL A 685 -3.43 37.56 -17.76
N ILE A 686 -2.29 37.12 -18.31
CA ILE A 686 -1.71 37.73 -19.51
C ILE A 686 -2.68 37.64 -20.68
N SER A 687 -3.38 36.51 -20.84
CA SER A 687 -4.41 36.33 -21.87
C SER A 687 -5.58 37.32 -21.71
N ALA A 688 -5.99 37.58 -20.46
CA ALA A 688 -7.07 38.50 -20.16
C ALA A 688 -6.68 39.97 -20.44
N VAL A 689 -5.41 40.32 -20.27
CA VAL A 689 -4.90 41.69 -20.41
C VAL A 689 -4.42 41.99 -21.85
N PHE A 690 -3.77 41.03 -22.50
CA PHE A 690 -3.09 41.21 -23.80
C PHE A 690 -3.69 40.36 -24.93
N GLY A 691 -4.67 39.51 -24.64
CA GLY A 691 -5.29 38.60 -25.60
C GLY A 691 -4.68 37.19 -25.57
N TYR A 692 -5.50 36.21 -25.98
CA TYR A 692 -5.19 34.78 -25.89
C TYR A 692 -3.88 34.39 -26.58
N GLU A 693 -3.60 34.90 -27.78
CA GLU A 693 -2.37 34.57 -28.51
C GLU A 693 -1.11 35.00 -27.76
N LYS A 694 -1.14 36.16 -27.11
CA LYS A 694 -0.02 36.65 -26.29
C LYS A 694 0.13 35.90 -24.97
N GLY A 695 -0.96 35.50 -24.32
CA GLY A 695 -0.86 34.64 -23.14
C GLY A 695 -0.27 33.26 -23.45
N VAL A 696 -0.64 32.67 -24.61
CA VAL A 696 -0.04 31.42 -25.09
C VAL A 696 1.43 31.58 -25.45
N GLU A 697 1.82 32.70 -26.07
CA GLU A 697 3.22 33.03 -26.38
C GLU A 697 4.08 33.14 -25.12
N VAL A 698 3.61 33.87 -24.10
CA VAL A 698 4.31 34.01 -22.80
C VAL A 698 4.38 32.67 -22.08
N SER A 699 3.30 31.88 -22.08
CA SER A 699 3.30 30.54 -21.47
C SER A 699 4.28 29.58 -22.15
N ARG A 700 4.40 29.64 -23.48
CA ARG A 700 5.34 28.81 -24.23
C ARG A 700 6.78 29.22 -23.96
N PHE A 701 7.07 30.52 -24.01
CA PHE A 701 8.40 31.05 -23.72
C PHE A 701 8.84 30.74 -22.28
N ALA A 702 7.94 30.92 -21.30
CA ALA A 702 8.17 30.55 -19.91
C ALA A 702 8.50 29.06 -19.75
N GLY A 703 7.73 28.19 -20.41
CA GLY A 703 7.97 26.74 -20.39
C GLY A 703 9.27 26.30 -21.08
N GLU A 704 9.66 26.96 -22.17
CA GLU A 704 10.90 26.67 -22.90
C GLU A 704 12.16 27.15 -22.17
N GLN A 705 12.08 28.27 -21.44
CA GLN A 705 13.20 28.88 -20.72
C GLN A 705 13.25 28.51 -19.22
N GLY A 706 12.26 27.77 -18.71
CA GLY A 706 12.17 27.39 -17.30
C GLY A 706 11.92 28.58 -16.37
N LEU A 707 11.13 29.57 -16.82
CA LEU A 707 10.82 30.79 -16.08
C LEU A 707 9.37 30.79 -15.57
N SER A 708 9.09 31.57 -14.53
CA SER A 708 7.71 31.89 -14.15
C SER A 708 7.05 32.81 -15.18
N ILE A 709 5.72 32.80 -15.24
CA ILE A 709 4.96 33.66 -16.18
C ILE A 709 5.28 35.14 -15.96
N GLY A 710 5.48 35.58 -14.72
CA GLY A 710 5.85 36.97 -14.42
C GLY A 710 7.19 37.35 -15.01
N ARG A 711 8.22 36.53 -14.81
CA ARG A 711 9.56 36.79 -15.38
C ARG A 711 9.55 36.72 -16.91
N ALA A 712 8.84 35.74 -17.48
CA ALA A 712 8.66 35.63 -18.92
C ALA A 712 7.93 36.84 -19.52
N ALA A 713 6.90 37.35 -18.85
CA ALA A 713 6.18 38.55 -19.29
C ALA A 713 7.06 39.82 -19.22
N VAL A 714 7.97 39.90 -18.24
CA VAL A 714 8.94 41.00 -18.12
C VAL A 714 10.03 40.90 -19.20
N GLU A 715 10.59 39.71 -19.43
CA GLU A 715 11.62 39.49 -20.45
C GLU A 715 11.11 39.71 -21.88
N LEU A 716 9.85 39.36 -22.14
CA LEU A 716 9.17 39.65 -23.41
C LEU A 716 8.72 41.12 -23.52
N GLY A 717 9.01 41.95 -22.52
CA GLY A 717 8.72 43.39 -22.50
C GLY A 717 7.22 43.71 -22.41
N LEU A 718 6.39 42.77 -21.95
CA LEU A 718 4.95 42.93 -21.86
C LEU A 718 4.53 43.59 -20.54
N LEU A 719 5.24 43.28 -19.45
CA LEU A 719 5.03 43.84 -18.11
C LEU A 719 6.32 44.45 -17.56
N SER A 720 6.21 45.47 -16.71
CA SER A 720 7.32 45.80 -15.80
C SER A 720 7.38 44.78 -14.65
N GLN A 721 8.50 44.68 -13.94
CA GLN A 721 8.58 43.77 -12.78
C GLN A 721 7.52 44.11 -11.73
N SER A 722 7.28 45.40 -11.49
CA SER A 722 6.24 45.85 -10.57
C SER A 722 4.82 45.46 -11.03
N ASP A 723 4.56 45.50 -12.34
CA ASP A 723 3.25 45.11 -12.88
C ASP A 723 3.08 43.58 -12.85
N ALA A 724 4.15 42.82 -13.08
CA ALA A 724 4.13 41.38 -12.95
C ALA A 724 3.88 40.96 -11.49
N ASP A 725 4.53 41.62 -10.54
CA ASP A 725 4.36 41.34 -9.11
C ASP A 725 2.93 41.72 -8.64
N ASP A 726 2.31 42.79 -9.15
CA ASP A 726 0.92 43.15 -8.76
C ASP A 726 -0.13 42.29 -9.49
N LEU A 727 0.05 42.01 -10.80
CA LEU A 727 -0.93 41.27 -11.59
C LEU A 727 -0.87 39.76 -11.39
N LEU A 728 0.30 39.22 -11.08
CA LEU A 728 0.56 37.77 -11.02
C LEU A 728 0.95 37.29 -9.63
N ASP A 729 0.91 38.16 -8.61
CA ASP A 729 1.02 37.72 -7.23
C ASP A 729 -0.05 36.66 -6.93
N PRO A 730 0.34 35.45 -6.50
CA PRO A 730 -0.60 34.38 -6.23
C PRO A 730 -1.71 34.79 -5.27
N MET A 731 -1.41 35.64 -4.29
CA MET A 731 -2.41 36.13 -3.34
C MET A 731 -3.43 37.05 -4.02
N THR A 732 -2.99 37.93 -4.89
CA THR A 732 -3.87 38.78 -5.70
C THR A 732 -4.77 37.96 -6.63
N LEU A 733 -4.23 36.87 -7.20
CA LEU A 733 -4.97 35.93 -8.06
C LEU A 733 -6.00 35.07 -7.34
N THR A 734 -5.93 34.98 -6.01
CA THR A 734 -6.96 34.29 -5.22
C THR A 734 -8.24 35.09 -5.04
N ASP A 735 -8.24 36.38 -5.38
CA ASP A 735 -9.36 37.30 -5.20
C ASP A 735 -9.75 37.95 -6.54
N ALA A 736 -10.95 37.65 -7.01
CA ALA A 736 -11.43 38.08 -8.31
C ALA A 736 -11.60 39.61 -8.42
N ASP A 737 -11.97 40.29 -7.32
CA ASP A 737 -12.13 41.75 -7.32
C ASP A 737 -10.77 42.45 -7.26
N ARG A 738 -9.82 41.92 -6.48
CA ARG A 738 -8.43 42.42 -6.47
C ARG A 738 -7.73 42.14 -7.78
N SER A 739 -7.92 40.95 -8.36
CA SER A 739 -7.43 40.60 -9.70
C SER A 739 -8.05 41.51 -10.76
N ALA A 740 -9.37 41.69 -10.75
CA ALA A 740 -10.05 42.59 -11.68
C ALA A 740 -9.62 44.05 -11.47
N GLU A 741 -9.37 44.48 -10.24
CA GLU A 741 -8.88 45.82 -9.93
C GLU A 741 -7.42 46.01 -10.30
N ALA A 742 -6.55 45.03 -10.09
CA ALA A 742 -5.16 45.03 -10.57
C ALA A 742 -5.15 45.10 -12.11
N ILE A 743 -5.97 44.29 -12.77
CA ILE A 743 -6.17 44.34 -14.23
C ILE A 743 -6.74 45.71 -14.65
N ARG A 744 -7.74 46.26 -13.95
CA ARG A 744 -8.31 47.59 -14.27
C ARG A 744 -7.29 48.71 -14.06
N ARG A 745 -6.53 48.70 -12.97
CA ARG A 745 -5.46 49.67 -12.66
C ARG A 745 -4.38 49.62 -13.73
N PHE A 746 -3.93 48.41 -14.07
CA PHE A 746 -2.97 48.19 -15.15
C PHE A 746 -3.50 48.67 -16.51
N MET A 747 -4.74 48.32 -16.87
CA MET A 747 -5.36 48.72 -18.13
C MET A 747 -5.69 50.22 -18.20
N ALA A 748 -5.98 50.86 -17.06
CA ALA A 748 -6.17 52.30 -16.96
C ALA A 748 -4.84 53.06 -17.12
N GLY A 749 -3.75 52.53 -16.55
CA GLY A 749 -2.39 53.07 -16.72
C GLY A 749 -1.81 52.92 -18.13
N ARG A 750 -2.41 52.09 -19.00
CA ARG A 750 -2.05 51.93 -20.43
C ARG A 750 -2.86 52.80 -21.39
N LYS A 751 -3.85 53.55 -20.90
CA LYS A 751 -4.70 54.44 -21.72
C LYS A 751 -4.17 55.87 -21.85
N GLU A 752 -2.98 56.14 -21.31
CA GLU A 752 -2.07 57.21 -21.75
C GLU A 752 -0.84 56.55 -22.39
#